data_AF-A0A6I5NB31-F1
#
_entry.id   AF-A0A6I5NB31-F1
#
_cell.length_a   1.000
_cell.length_b   1.000
_cell.length_c   1.000
_cell.angle_alpha   90.00
_cell.angle_beta   90.00
_cell.angle_gamma   90.00
#
_symmetry.space_group_name_H-M   'P 1'
#
loop_
_entity.id
_entity.type
_entity.pdbx_description
1 polymer ?
#
loop_
_entity_poly.entity_id
_entity_poly.type
_entity_poly.pdbx_seq_one_letter_code
_entity_poly.pdbx_strand_id
1 'polypeptide(L)'
;MAIQYRCQDERRLQTVLTQVGISGQFLNGIDYLEVSENRQTLTVHLLQSLSGPALSPDNLKINRRDLSRREIDQFVEVISVSAAGSRLTVRVEPPRDLSPYTLFIVQSPTELMPPVGFDPQLSRIDFSFFTAELSEFDCRSPAPSPDQAPPLPPIDYLAKDFASFRQLMLDRMAVTMPEWVERSPADIGNMLVELFAYVADHLSYYQDAVATEAYLGTARQRISVRRHARLLDYFMHDGCNARAWIWFRVDAPVRLQSSRVDAGQPSICLVTQTSANQTVLDERAFAAALNQKAPMFEILQEALLHPACNEMRFYTWGDGQCELVKGATRATLEKSAGLRRDYLVDAALVFEEIRGAQSGLAADANPDHRHVVRLTRVRETRDPLFGTEVFEIEWHLEDALPFTLYVGTVRVDDRSEPVSVARGNLALADHGRTVTDEVLPPIVNGRPYRPQLQSGPLTQQGRVRDRQNQWLAFDPQASASAAMLWKMRDVQPVISLRETVSDLRWTPQIDLLNSDRFAREFVVEAEGTRTYLRFGDGQLGKLPPADTEFQATYRVGNGLLGNVGAGAIAHIYAKDATLQSAIEVITEIRNPLPATGGRDPEPIEQVQLYAPYAFREQQRAVTEADYAEVAQRFPGVQRAVATRRWTGSWYTIFITVDRVGGRALDSQFKQDLMSFLKGLRLAGHDLAIDAPRFVPLDIALTVKVHPDYFRGAVKSALLTAFSNKVLDNNQLGFFHPDNFTFGQSLYMSPLIARAMTVPGVESVQVDRFQRWRQPASSGLEAGELPMSRLEIVQVDNDPTLPENGRLQLTMEGGL
;
A
#
# COMPACT_ATOMS: atom_id res chain seq x y z
N MET A 1 -42.02 -20.16 -77.38
CA MET A 1 -42.19 -20.56 -75.97
C MET A 1 -41.23 -19.76 -75.12
N ALA A 2 -41.72 -18.73 -74.45
CA ALA A 2 -40.92 -17.94 -73.53
C ALA A 2 -40.83 -18.69 -72.21
N ILE A 3 -39.78 -19.52 -72.04
CA ILE A 3 -39.45 -20.15 -70.76
C ILE A 3 -38.81 -19.05 -69.91
N GLN A 4 -39.53 -18.60 -68.90
CA GLN A 4 -39.13 -17.49 -68.06
C GLN A 4 -38.10 -17.94 -67.03
N TYR A 5 -36.91 -17.34 -67.07
CA TYR A 5 -35.90 -17.44 -66.01
C TYR A 5 -36.39 -16.73 -64.72
N ARG A 6 -36.55 -17.48 -63.62
CA ARG A 6 -36.44 -16.97 -62.24
C ARG A 6 -36.04 -18.08 -61.27
N CYS A 7 -35.19 -17.69 -60.32
CA CYS A 7 -34.64 -18.40 -59.15
C CYS A 7 -34.96 -19.89 -59.00
N GLN A 8 -33.88 -20.68 -59.02
CA GLN A 8 -33.78 -22.11 -58.74
C GLN A 8 -34.54 -22.56 -57.49
N ASP A 9 -35.79 -23.00 -57.65
CA ASP A 9 -36.30 -24.16 -56.93
C ASP A 9 -37.47 -24.81 -57.70
N GLU A 10 -37.16 -25.74 -58.62
CA GLU A 10 -38.16 -26.56 -59.34
C GLU A 10 -39.04 -27.41 -58.38
N ARG A 11 -38.68 -27.47 -57.09
CA ARG A 11 -39.45 -28.15 -56.04
C ARG A 11 -40.89 -27.67 -55.96
N ARG A 12 -41.18 -26.37 -56.04
CA ARG A 12 -42.55 -25.88 -55.78
C ARG A 12 -43.53 -26.34 -56.85
N LEU A 13 -43.12 -26.30 -58.12
CA LEU A 13 -43.90 -26.81 -59.26
C LEU A 13 -44.16 -28.32 -59.13
N GLN A 14 -43.12 -29.12 -58.85
CA GLN A 14 -43.25 -30.56 -58.61
C GLN A 14 -44.10 -30.89 -57.37
N THR A 15 -44.05 -30.07 -56.32
CA THR A 15 -44.85 -30.26 -55.09
C THR A 15 -46.33 -30.03 -55.35
N VAL A 16 -46.70 -28.99 -56.11
CA VAL A 16 -48.09 -28.70 -56.47
C VAL A 16 -48.68 -29.79 -57.38
N LEU A 17 -47.86 -30.43 -58.21
CA LEU A 17 -48.27 -31.56 -59.06
C LEU A 17 -48.52 -32.87 -58.28
N THR A 18 -47.84 -33.08 -57.15
CA THR A 18 -47.77 -34.40 -56.48
C THR A 18 -48.42 -34.46 -55.10
N GLN A 19 -48.68 -33.34 -54.42
CA GLN A 19 -49.26 -33.30 -53.08
C GLN A 19 -50.68 -32.69 -53.04
N VAL A 20 -51.54 -33.29 -52.23
CA VAL A 20 -52.89 -32.77 -51.92
C VAL A 20 -52.75 -31.68 -50.83
N GLY A 21 -53.35 -30.52 -51.05
CA GLY A 21 -53.32 -29.39 -50.10
C GLY A 21 -54.06 -29.69 -48.80
N ILE A 22 -53.89 -28.82 -47.79
CA ILE A 22 -54.42 -28.97 -46.41
C ILE A 22 -55.95 -29.17 -46.36
N SER A 23 -56.68 -28.72 -47.38
CA SER A 23 -58.13 -28.87 -47.55
C SER A 23 -58.58 -30.14 -48.30
N GLY A 24 -57.66 -31.06 -48.61
CA GLY A 24 -57.98 -32.32 -49.30
C GLY A 24 -58.16 -32.19 -50.83
N GLN A 25 -57.77 -31.05 -51.43
CA GLN A 25 -57.84 -30.80 -52.87
C GLN A 25 -56.45 -30.47 -53.46
N PHE A 26 -56.19 -30.89 -54.71
CA PHE A 26 -54.99 -30.50 -55.44
C PHE A 26 -55.03 -29.00 -55.76
N LEU A 27 -53.90 -28.30 -55.54
CA LEU A 27 -53.76 -26.91 -55.95
C LEU A 27 -53.45 -26.85 -57.46
N ASN A 28 -54.08 -25.92 -58.16
CA ASN A 28 -53.82 -25.65 -59.57
C ASN A 28 -52.91 -24.42 -59.72
N GLY A 29 -52.32 -24.27 -60.90
CA GLY A 29 -51.43 -23.16 -61.22
C GLY A 29 -51.20 -23.09 -62.73
N ILE A 30 -50.64 -21.97 -63.19
CA ILE A 30 -50.24 -21.80 -64.59
C ILE A 30 -48.94 -22.57 -64.81
N ASP A 31 -48.95 -23.46 -65.80
CA ASP A 31 -47.75 -24.13 -66.30
C ASP A 31 -47.02 -23.23 -67.30
N TYR A 32 -47.70 -22.89 -68.40
CA TYR A 32 -47.20 -21.94 -69.39
C TYR A 32 -48.33 -21.24 -70.15
N LEU A 33 -47.97 -20.18 -70.88
CA LEU A 33 -48.89 -19.36 -71.67
C LEU A 33 -48.38 -19.23 -73.11
N GLU A 34 -49.29 -19.40 -74.06
CA GLU A 34 -49.06 -19.18 -75.48
C GLU A 34 -49.89 -18.00 -75.99
N VAL A 35 -49.28 -17.17 -76.83
CA VAL A 35 -49.96 -16.07 -77.52
C VAL A 35 -50.17 -16.49 -78.96
N SER A 36 -51.40 -16.41 -79.46
CA SER A 36 -51.69 -16.68 -80.87
C SER A 36 -51.13 -15.60 -81.78
N GLU A 37 -50.89 -15.93 -83.06
CA GLU A 37 -50.34 -14.99 -84.06
C GLU A 37 -51.16 -13.69 -84.21
N ASN A 38 -52.48 -13.74 -84.03
CA ASN A 38 -53.34 -12.55 -84.09
C ASN A 38 -53.24 -11.62 -82.85
N ARG A 39 -52.41 -11.97 -81.86
CA ARG A 39 -52.15 -11.23 -80.61
C ARG A 39 -53.39 -10.89 -79.77
N GLN A 40 -54.50 -11.58 -80.00
CA GLN A 40 -55.78 -11.36 -79.31
C GLN A 40 -56.29 -12.60 -78.57
N THR A 41 -55.67 -13.75 -78.78
CA THR A 41 -56.02 -14.99 -78.07
C THR A 41 -54.83 -15.51 -77.27
N LEU A 42 -54.98 -15.57 -75.95
CA LEU A 42 -54.03 -16.18 -75.04
C LEU A 42 -54.52 -17.58 -74.70
N THR A 43 -53.66 -18.57 -74.85
CA THR A 43 -53.88 -19.90 -74.33
C THR A 43 -53.06 -20.08 -73.06
N VAL A 44 -53.73 -20.25 -71.92
CA VAL A 44 -53.09 -20.54 -70.64
C VAL A 44 -53.24 -22.04 -70.36
N HIS A 45 -52.13 -22.73 -70.19
CA HIS A 45 -52.08 -24.12 -69.79
C HIS A 45 -51.95 -24.21 -68.28
N LEU A 46 -52.85 -24.94 -67.65
CA LEU A 46 -52.88 -25.18 -66.22
C LEU A 46 -52.25 -26.53 -65.88
N LEU A 47 -51.69 -26.65 -64.69
CA LEU A 47 -51.08 -27.88 -64.17
C LEU A 47 -52.11 -29.02 -64.01
N GLN A 48 -53.37 -28.69 -63.70
CA GLN A 48 -54.47 -29.66 -63.50
C GLN A 48 -55.72 -29.24 -64.29
N SER A 49 -56.60 -30.20 -64.60
CA SER A 49 -57.90 -29.90 -65.22
C SER A 49 -58.83 -29.17 -64.25
N LEU A 50 -59.49 -28.11 -64.71
CA LEU A 50 -60.42 -27.31 -63.91
C LEU A 50 -61.62 -28.18 -63.48
N SER A 51 -61.75 -28.41 -62.17
CA SER A 51 -62.81 -29.20 -61.54
C SER A 51 -63.78 -28.36 -60.68
N GLY A 52 -63.56 -27.04 -60.63
CA GLY A 52 -64.36 -26.05 -59.88
C GLY A 52 -65.15 -25.07 -60.78
N PRO A 53 -65.71 -23.97 -60.23
CA PRO A 53 -66.53 -23.03 -60.99
C PRO A 53 -65.77 -22.46 -62.20
N ALA A 54 -66.49 -22.24 -63.31
CA ALA A 54 -65.91 -21.71 -64.53
C ALA A 54 -65.30 -20.31 -64.28
N LEU A 55 -64.02 -20.15 -64.61
CA LEU A 55 -63.36 -18.84 -64.56
C LEU A 55 -64.01 -17.90 -65.58
N SER A 56 -64.37 -16.71 -65.13
CA SER A 56 -64.93 -15.64 -65.95
C SER A 56 -63.85 -14.59 -66.27
N PRO A 57 -64.11 -13.63 -67.19
CA PRO A 57 -63.22 -12.50 -67.43
C PRO A 57 -62.79 -11.76 -66.16
N ASP A 58 -63.68 -11.64 -65.18
CA ASP A 58 -63.42 -10.95 -63.89
C ASP A 58 -62.37 -11.66 -63.02
N ASN A 59 -62.04 -12.91 -63.34
CA ASN A 59 -61.03 -13.69 -62.63
C ASN A 59 -59.63 -13.56 -63.25
N LEU A 60 -59.47 -12.79 -64.32
CA LEU A 60 -58.19 -12.61 -65.00
C LEU A 60 -57.84 -11.14 -65.06
N LYS A 61 -56.63 -10.81 -64.59
CA LYS A 61 -56.09 -9.45 -64.66
C LYS A 61 -54.77 -9.45 -65.41
N ILE A 62 -54.63 -8.59 -66.42
CA ILE A 62 -53.41 -8.47 -67.21
C ILE A 62 -52.85 -7.06 -67.01
N ASN A 63 -51.70 -6.99 -66.34
CA ASN A 63 -51.03 -5.73 -66.02
C ASN A 63 -49.78 -5.55 -66.86
N ARG A 64 -49.43 -4.29 -67.14
CA ARG A 64 -48.15 -3.94 -67.75
C ARG A 64 -47.03 -3.93 -66.71
N ARG A 65 -45.85 -4.40 -67.10
CA ARG A 65 -44.63 -4.27 -66.29
C ARG A 65 -43.69 -3.20 -66.86
N ASP A 66 -43.20 -2.31 -66.00
CA ASP A 66 -42.15 -1.35 -66.33
C ASP A 66 -40.74 -2.01 -66.36
N LEU A 67 -39.78 -1.41 -67.07
CA LEU A 67 -38.36 -1.80 -67.12
C LEU A 67 -37.71 -1.94 -65.72
N SER A 68 -38.21 -1.23 -64.71
CA SER A 68 -37.83 -1.28 -63.29
C SER A 68 -38.49 -2.43 -62.51
N ARG A 69 -39.21 -3.34 -63.18
CA ARG A 69 -39.95 -4.50 -62.61
C ARG A 69 -41.05 -4.13 -61.62
N ARG A 70 -41.49 -2.87 -61.56
CA ARG A 70 -42.70 -2.47 -60.83
C ARG A 70 -43.94 -2.77 -61.67
N GLU A 71 -44.94 -3.36 -61.06
CA GLU A 71 -46.26 -3.59 -61.66
C GLU A 71 -47.02 -2.26 -61.69
N ILE A 72 -47.42 -1.82 -62.87
CA ILE A 72 -48.25 -0.63 -63.05
C ILE A 72 -49.62 -1.12 -63.48
N ASP A 73 -50.65 -0.75 -62.73
CA ASP A 73 -52.02 -1.16 -63.00
C ASP A 73 -52.56 -0.44 -64.25
N GLN A 74 -52.30 -1.05 -65.41
CA GLN A 74 -52.83 -0.63 -66.71
C GLN A 74 -53.42 -1.86 -67.37
N PHE A 75 -54.74 -1.84 -67.57
CA PHE A 75 -55.55 -3.01 -67.89
C PHE A 75 -55.55 -3.32 -69.38
N VAL A 76 -55.18 -4.55 -69.75
CA VAL A 76 -55.64 -5.15 -71.02
C VAL A 76 -56.94 -5.87 -70.72
N GLU A 77 -58.03 -5.44 -71.38
CA GLU A 77 -59.37 -5.97 -71.09
C GLU A 77 -59.53 -7.40 -71.62
N VAL A 78 -60.02 -8.27 -70.73
CA VAL A 78 -60.34 -9.65 -71.04
C VAL A 78 -61.77 -9.69 -71.56
N ILE A 79 -61.93 -10.00 -72.84
CA ILE A 79 -63.22 -9.98 -73.55
C ILE A 79 -64.03 -11.24 -73.23
N SER A 80 -63.38 -12.41 -73.23
CA SER A 80 -64.04 -13.68 -72.96
C SER A 80 -63.06 -14.75 -72.50
N VAL A 81 -63.52 -15.63 -71.60
CA VAL A 81 -62.75 -16.78 -71.11
C VAL A 81 -63.55 -18.05 -71.39
N SER A 82 -62.91 -19.05 -71.99
CA SER A 82 -63.47 -20.39 -72.14
C SER A 82 -62.48 -21.43 -71.63
N ALA A 83 -62.93 -22.33 -70.77
CA ALA A 83 -62.13 -23.41 -70.21
C ALA A 83 -62.49 -24.76 -70.85
N ALA A 84 -61.47 -25.54 -71.23
CA ALA A 84 -61.61 -26.92 -71.68
C ALA A 84 -60.49 -27.77 -71.09
N GLY A 85 -60.82 -28.66 -70.13
CA GLY A 85 -59.85 -29.49 -69.42
C GLY A 85 -58.84 -28.65 -68.62
N SER A 86 -57.55 -28.79 -68.93
CA SER A 86 -56.44 -28.01 -68.36
C SER A 86 -56.07 -26.77 -69.18
N ARG A 87 -56.87 -26.39 -70.18
CA ARG A 87 -56.58 -25.27 -71.07
C ARG A 87 -57.62 -24.16 -70.90
N LEU A 88 -57.16 -22.93 -70.66
CA LEU A 88 -57.95 -21.71 -70.67
C LEU A 88 -57.65 -20.93 -71.95
N THR A 89 -58.68 -20.66 -72.75
CA THR A 89 -58.59 -19.76 -73.89
C THR A 89 -59.19 -18.41 -73.51
N VAL A 90 -58.36 -17.38 -73.55
CA VAL A 90 -58.65 -16.03 -73.10
C VAL A 90 -58.56 -15.11 -74.30
N ARG A 91 -59.66 -14.44 -74.66
CA ARG A 91 -59.63 -13.37 -75.66
C ARG A 91 -59.47 -12.04 -74.98
N VAL A 92 -58.58 -11.21 -75.53
CA VAL A 92 -58.20 -9.92 -74.98
C VAL A 92 -58.26 -8.85 -76.06
N GLU A 93 -58.38 -7.59 -75.64
CA GLU A 93 -58.14 -6.47 -76.54
C GLU A 93 -56.70 -6.50 -77.10
N PRO A 94 -56.49 -6.01 -78.33
CA PRO A 94 -55.15 -5.93 -78.90
C PRO A 94 -54.20 -5.06 -78.05
N PRO A 95 -52.94 -5.49 -77.86
CA PRO A 95 -51.98 -4.81 -77.00
C PRO A 95 -51.64 -3.43 -77.55
N ARG A 96 -51.46 -2.45 -76.66
CA ARG A 96 -51.21 -1.04 -77.03
C ARG A 96 -49.72 -0.67 -77.09
N ASP A 97 -48.83 -1.50 -76.55
CA ASP A 97 -47.38 -1.29 -76.56
C ASP A 97 -46.58 -2.61 -76.60
N LEU A 98 -45.25 -2.50 -76.72
CA LEU A 98 -44.29 -3.61 -76.77
C LEU A 98 -43.79 -4.07 -75.38
N SER A 99 -44.44 -3.61 -74.30
CA SER A 99 -43.97 -3.90 -72.94
C SER A 99 -44.18 -5.38 -72.57
N PRO A 100 -43.44 -5.92 -71.60
CA PRO A 100 -43.79 -7.17 -70.96
C PRO A 100 -45.07 -7.00 -70.11
N TYR A 101 -45.94 -8.00 -70.15
CA TYR A 101 -47.20 -8.06 -69.41
C TYR A 101 -47.16 -9.20 -68.39
N THR A 102 -47.97 -9.10 -67.35
CA THR A 102 -48.18 -10.15 -66.34
C THR A 102 -49.64 -10.49 -66.29
N LEU A 103 -49.99 -11.75 -66.53
CA LEU A 103 -51.34 -12.28 -66.33
C LEU A 103 -51.45 -12.82 -64.90
N PHE A 104 -52.52 -12.48 -64.21
CA PHE A 104 -52.89 -12.94 -62.88
C PHE A 104 -54.25 -13.66 -62.93
N ILE A 105 -54.35 -14.79 -62.24
CA ILE A 105 -55.61 -15.42 -61.89
C ILE A 105 -56.00 -14.92 -60.49
N VAL A 106 -57.12 -14.21 -60.40
CA VAL A 106 -57.59 -13.51 -59.21
C VAL A 106 -59.02 -13.93 -58.85
N GLN A 107 -59.38 -13.81 -57.58
CA GLN A 107 -60.70 -14.15 -57.07
C GLN A 107 -61.77 -13.18 -57.58
N SER A 108 -61.43 -11.88 -57.68
CA SER A 108 -62.25 -10.85 -58.32
C SER A 108 -61.34 -9.68 -58.76
N PRO A 109 -61.83 -8.73 -59.59
CA PRO A 109 -61.03 -7.59 -60.03
C PRO A 109 -60.50 -6.71 -58.89
N THR A 110 -61.20 -6.72 -57.74
CA THR A 110 -60.83 -6.00 -56.52
C THR A 110 -60.02 -6.84 -55.52
N GLU A 111 -60.09 -8.17 -55.60
CA GLU A 111 -59.40 -9.09 -54.70
C GLU A 111 -58.33 -9.86 -55.47
N LEU A 112 -57.11 -9.32 -55.43
CA LEU A 112 -55.96 -9.79 -56.23
C LEU A 112 -55.36 -11.13 -55.76
N MET A 113 -55.93 -11.74 -54.71
CA MET A 113 -55.57 -13.10 -54.32
C MET A 113 -56.18 -14.11 -55.28
N PRO A 114 -55.52 -15.24 -55.55
CA PRO A 114 -56.09 -16.25 -56.43
C PRO A 114 -57.33 -16.91 -55.80
N PRO A 115 -58.26 -17.43 -56.62
CA PRO A 115 -59.40 -18.21 -56.12
C PRO A 115 -58.96 -19.42 -55.30
N VAL A 116 -59.84 -19.88 -54.40
CA VAL A 116 -59.62 -21.11 -53.63
C VAL A 116 -59.32 -22.28 -54.57
N GLY A 117 -58.22 -23.00 -54.32
CA GLY A 117 -57.74 -24.09 -55.17
C GLY A 117 -56.59 -23.72 -56.12
N PHE A 118 -56.12 -22.47 -56.12
CA PHE A 118 -54.95 -22.03 -56.89
C PHE A 118 -53.77 -21.63 -56.00
N ASP A 119 -52.53 -21.95 -56.41
CA ASP A 119 -51.31 -21.57 -55.67
C ASP A 119 -50.95 -20.07 -55.90
N PRO A 120 -50.76 -19.25 -54.85
CA PRO A 120 -50.49 -17.82 -54.99
C PRO A 120 -49.22 -17.44 -55.77
N GLN A 121 -48.23 -18.33 -55.86
CA GLN A 121 -47.01 -18.06 -56.62
C GLN A 121 -47.16 -18.52 -58.08
N LEU A 122 -47.89 -19.59 -58.33
CA LEU A 122 -48.16 -20.13 -59.68
C LEU A 122 -49.43 -19.57 -60.34
N SER A 123 -50.13 -18.62 -59.69
CA SER A 123 -51.32 -17.95 -60.24
C SER A 123 -51.00 -16.72 -61.09
N ARG A 124 -49.73 -16.52 -61.44
CA ARG A 124 -49.30 -15.43 -62.34
C ARG A 124 -48.21 -15.89 -63.30
N ILE A 125 -48.20 -15.32 -64.50
CA ILE A 125 -47.16 -15.56 -65.49
C ILE A 125 -46.82 -14.27 -66.24
N ASP A 126 -45.52 -14.02 -66.44
CA ASP A 126 -45.08 -12.89 -67.26
C ASP A 126 -44.98 -13.35 -68.73
N PHE A 127 -45.51 -12.56 -69.66
CA PHE A 127 -45.48 -12.86 -71.09
C PHE A 127 -45.34 -11.57 -71.92
N SER A 128 -45.09 -11.72 -73.22
CA SER A 128 -45.10 -10.62 -74.18
C SER A 128 -45.92 -11.03 -75.40
N PHE A 129 -46.65 -10.08 -75.97
CA PHE A 129 -47.38 -10.30 -77.24
C PHE A 129 -46.44 -10.34 -78.46
N PHE A 130 -45.18 -9.92 -78.31
CA PHE A 130 -44.21 -9.75 -79.38
C PHE A 130 -42.94 -10.55 -79.05
N THR A 131 -42.91 -11.83 -79.43
CA THR A 131 -41.80 -12.74 -79.07
C THR A 131 -40.91 -13.21 -80.23
N ALA A 132 -41.13 -12.78 -81.47
CA ALA A 132 -40.33 -13.27 -82.61
C ALA A 132 -39.99 -12.27 -83.73
N GLU A 133 -40.52 -11.04 -83.76
CA GLU A 133 -40.39 -10.13 -84.92
C GLU A 133 -39.57 -8.85 -84.66
N LEU A 134 -38.79 -8.79 -83.57
CA LEU A 134 -37.96 -7.62 -83.24
C LEU A 134 -36.45 -7.92 -83.18
N SER A 135 -35.97 -8.93 -83.93
CA SER A 135 -34.54 -9.30 -83.93
C SER A 135 -33.64 -8.43 -84.84
N GLU A 136 -34.17 -7.38 -85.46
CA GLU A 136 -33.41 -6.49 -86.38
C GLU A 136 -33.12 -5.10 -85.78
N PHE A 137 -33.40 -4.89 -84.48
CA PHE A 137 -33.03 -3.64 -83.80
C PHE A 137 -31.75 -3.82 -82.97
N ASP A 138 -30.74 -2.98 -83.26
CA ASP A 138 -29.44 -2.93 -82.57
C ASP A 138 -29.61 -2.72 -81.06
N CYS A 139 -29.32 -3.74 -80.27
CA CYS A 139 -29.26 -3.65 -78.82
C CYS A 139 -28.10 -2.74 -78.41
N ARG A 140 -28.40 -1.64 -77.72
CA ARG A 140 -27.40 -0.83 -77.01
C ARG A 140 -26.73 -1.71 -75.95
N SER A 141 -25.43 -2.01 -76.12
CA SER A 141 -24.66 -2.74 -75.11
C SER A 141 -24.83 -2.10 -73.73
N PRO A 142 -25.04 -2.90 -72.66
CA PRO A 142 -25.16 -2.35 -71.32
C PRO A 142 -23.87 -1.58 -70.99
N ALA A 143 -24.03 -0.37 -70.46
CA ALA A 143 -22.90 0.38 -69.92
C ALA A 143 -22.19 -0.47 -68.85
N PRO A 144 -20.85 -0.44 -68.77
CA PRO A 144 -20.15 -1.06 -67.64
C PRO A 144 -20.73 -0.49 -66.34
N SER A 145 -21.02 -1.36 -65.39
CA SER A 145 -21.42 -0.97 -64.02
C SER A 145 -20.42 0.06 -63.47
N PRO A 146 -20.86 1.08 -62.70
CA PRO A 146 -19.93 2.02 -62.10
C PRO A 146 -18.92 1.21 -61.29
N ASP A 147 -17.63 1.41 -61.56
CA ASP A 147 -16.53 0.80 -60.82
C ASP A 147 -16.86 0.86 -59.33
N GLN A 148 -17.09 -0.30 -58.71
CA GLN A 148 -17.13 -0.37 -57.26
C GLN A 148 -15.73 0.01 -56.81
N ALA A 149 -15.60 1.19 -56.20
CA ALA A 149 -14.35 1.60 -55.58
C ALA A 149 -13.81 0.43 -54.74
N PRO A 150 -12.51 0.09 -54.85
CA PRO A 150 -11.95 -1.02 -54.10
C PRO A 150 -12.28 -0.85 -52.61
N PRO A 151 -12.64 -1.94 -51.90
CA PRO A 151 -12.97 -1.86 -50.49
C PRO A 151 -11.80 -1.21 -49.75
N LEU A 152 -12.11 -0.23 -48.88
CA LEU A 152 -11.09 0.42 -48.06
C LEU A 152 -10.36 -0.68 -47.26
N PRO A 153 -9.02 -0.64 -47.20
CA PRO A 153 -8.28 -1.63 -46.42
C PRO A 153 -8.73 -1.54 -44.95
N PRO A 154 -8.95 -2.68 -44.27
CA PRO A 154 -9.31 -2.68 -42.87
C PRO A 154 -8.18 -2.04 -42.05
N ILE A 155 -8.51 -1.07 -41.20
CA ILE A 155 -7.54 -0.49 -40.26
C ILE A 155 -7.39 -1.49 -39.11
N ASP A 156 -6.23 -2.13 -39.02
CA ASP A 156 -5.86 -2.96 -37.87
C ASP A 156 -5.40 -2.05 -36.72
N TYR A 157 -6.22 -1.93 -35.68
CA TYR A 157 -5.92 -1.12 -34.50
C TYR A 157 -4.88 -1.76 -33.57
N LEU A 158 -4.48 -3.01 -33.82
CA LEU A 158 -3.39 -3.67 -33.10
C LEU A 158 -2.03 -3.44 -33.78
N ALA A 159 -2.01 -2.88 -35.01
CA ALA A 159 -0.79 -2.46 -35.68
C ALA A 159 -0.11 -1.36 -34.86
N LYS A 160 1.05 -1.70 -34.27
CA LYS A 160 1.78 -0.80 -33.36
C LYS A 160 3.28 -0.71 -33.62
N ASP A 161 3.79 -1.46 -34.60
CA ASP A 161 5.21 -1.43 -35.00
C ASP A 161 5.41 -0.79 -36.38
N PHE A 162 6.65 -0.42 -36.67
CA PHE A 162 7.04 0.19 -37.95
C PHE A 162 6.55 -0.58 -39.17
N ALA A 163 6.72 -1.91 -39.18
CA ALA A 163 6.38 -2.74 -40.35
C ALA A 163 4.87 -2.75 -40.61
N SER A 164 4.07 -2.86 -39.55
CA SER A 164 2.62 -2.87 -39.60
C SER A 164 2.07 -1.50 -40.00
N PHE A 165 2.63 -0.41 -39.46
CA PHE A 165 2.25 0.95 -39.88
C PHE A 165 2.61 1.23 -41.34
N ARG A 166 3.81 0.85 -41.78
CA ARG A 166 4.24 0.97 -43.18
C ARG A 166 3.30 0.19 -44.10
N GLN A 167 2.98 -1.06 -43.75
CA GLN A 167 2.06 -1.89 -44.53
C GLN A 167 0.67 -1.24 -44.61
N LEU A 168 0.11 -0.80 -43.48
CA LEU A 168 -1.19 -0.14 -43.42
C LEU A 168 -1.24 1.13 -44.27
N MET A 169 -0.19 1.95 -44.23
CA MET A 169 -0.09 3.16 -45.04
C MET A 169 0.06 2.84 -46.53
N LEU A 170 0.87 1.84 -46.92
CA LEU A 170 1.00 1.41 -48.30
C LEU A 170 -0.30 0.81 -48.86
N ASP A 171 -1.00 0.02 -48.06
CA ASP A 171 -2.31 -0.54 -48.42
C ASP A 171 -3.35 0.57 -48.60
N ARG A 172 -3.30 1.60 -47.75
CA ARG A 172 -4.15 2.79 -47.89
C ARG A 172 -3.82 3.58 -49.15
N MET A 173 -2.54 3.79 -49.44
CA MET A 173 -2.10 4.52 -50.63
C MET A 173 -2.46 3.80 -51.93
N ALA A 174 -2.43 2.47 -51.95
CA ALA A 174 -2.88 1.68 -53.08
C ALA A 174 -4.35 1.96 -53.47
N VAL A 175 -5.18 2.34 -52.49
CA VAL A 175 -6.59 2.70 -52.72
C VAL A 175 -6.78 4.19 -53.00
N THR A 176 -6.07 5.08 -52.30
CA THR A 176 -6.26 6.53 -52.46
C THR A 176 -5.49 7.13 -53.63
N MET A 177 -4.40 6.50 -54.07
CA MET A 177 -3.53 6.97 -55.15
C MET A 177 -3.17 5.79 -56.08
N PRO A 178 -4.14 5.21 -56.81
CA PRO A 178 -3.92 4.01 -57.62
C PRO A 178 -2.93 4.21 -58.78
N GLU A 179 -2.69 5.46 -59.19
CA GLU A 179 -1.70 5.81 -60.22
C GLU A 179 -0.25 5.72 -59.73
N TRP A 180 -0.02 5.72 -58.41
CA TRP A 180 1.31 5.55 -57.82
C TRP A 180 1.64 4.06 -57.68
N VAL A 181 2.36 3.53 -58.68
CA VAL A 181 2.69 2.09 -58.80
C VAL A 181 4.12 1.77 -58.32
N GLU A 182 4.94 2.79 -58.07
CA GLU A 182 6.37 2.62 -57.77
C GLU A 182 6.60 1.89 -56.43
N ARG A 183 7.43 0.83 -56.45
CA ARG A 183 7.72 -0.03 -55.29
C ARG A 183 9.20 -0.04 -54.91
N SER A 184 10.03 0.72 -55.62
CA SER A 184 11.45 0.85 -55.32
C SER A 184 11.68 1.48 -53.94
N PRO A 185 12.61 0.92 -53.12
CA PRO A 185 13.05 1.56 -51.89
C PRO A 185 13.64 2.97 -52.09
N ALA A 186 14.10 3.29 -53.30
CA ALA A 186 14.66 4.61 -53.62
C ALA A 186 13.59 5.66 -53.99
N ASP A 187 12.32 5.28 -54.02
CA ASP A 187 11.22 6.20 -54.32
C ASP A 187 10.94 7.17 -53.17
N ILE A 188 10.66 8.43 -53.53
CA ILE A 188 10.39 9.50 -52.56
C ILE A 188 9.09 9.22 -51.79
N GLY A 189 8.08 8.65 -52.45
CA GLY A 189 6.82 8.28 -51.80
C GLY A 189 7.04 7.19 -50.75
N ASN A 190 7.80 6.14 -51.08
CA ASN A 190 8.15 5.09 -50.13
C ASN A 190 8.99 5.63 -48.95
N MET A 191 9.95 6.52 -49.22
CA MET A 191 10.72 7.19 -48.16
C MET A 191 9.83 8.00 -47.21
N LEU A 192 8.85 8.74 -47.73
CA LEU A 192 7.91 9.49 -46.89
C LEU A 192 7.02 8.57 -46.05
N VAL A 193 6.51 7.47 -46.63
CA VAL A 193 5.73 6.47 -45.88
C VAL A 193 6.55 5.86 -44.76
N GLU A 194 7.82 5.52 -45.03
CA GLU A 194 8.75 5.00 -44.02
C GLU A 194 9.01 6.04 -42.92
N LEU A 195 9.18 7.32 -43.27
CA LEU A 195 9.32 8.39 -42.28
C LEU A 195 8.07 8.52 -41.38
N PHE A 196 6.87 8.48 -41.97
CA PHE A 196 5.62 8.53 -41.19
C PHE A 196 5.43 7.28 -40.33
N ALA A 197 5.74 6.09 -40.85
CA ALA A 197 5.68 4.84 -40.08
C ALA A 197 6.67 4.86 -38.90
N TYR A 198 7.87 5.43 -39.09
CA TYR A 198 8.85 5.62 -38.02
C TYR A 198 8.34 6.57 -36.93
N VAL A 199 7.74 7.70 -37.31
CA VAL A 199 7.14 8.63 -36.34
C VAL A 199 5.95 7.98 -35.61
N ALA A 200 5.11 7.22 -36.33
CA ALA A 200 3.96 6.52 -35.76
C ALA A 200 4.39 5.46 -34.74
N ASP A 201 5.41 4.66 -35.05
CA ASP A 201 6.02 3.68 -34.14
C ASP A 201 6.55 4.35 -32.86
N HIS A 202 7.29 5.45 -33.01
CA HIS A 202 7.75 6.25 -31.86
C HIS A 202 6.61 6.80 -31.01
N LEU A 203 5.54 7.34 -31.62
CA LEU A 203 4.38 7.86 -30.89
C LEU A 203 3.59 6.72 -30.21
N SER A 204 3.44 5.57 -30.87
CA SER A 204 2.82 4.36 -30.33
C SER A 204 3.53 3.90 -29.06
N TYR A 205 4.87 3.84 -29.10
CA TYR A 205 5.68 3.54 -27.92
C TYR A 205 5.42 4.52 -26.77
N TYR A 206 5.38 5.83 -27.03
CA TYR A 206 5.10 6.82 -25.99
C TYR A 206 3.69 6.68 -25.40
N GLN A 207 2.69 6.39 -26.23
CA GLN A 207 1.32 6.14 -25.76
C GLN A 207 1.26 4.92 -24.84
N ASP A 208 1.92 3.82 -25.21
CA ASP A 208 1.96 2.60 -24.40
C ASP A 208 2.74 2.82 -23.09
N ALA A 209 3.83 3.57 -23.14
CA ALA A 209 4.58 3.95 -21.94
C ALA A 209 3.73 4.78 -20.97
N VAL A 210 3.00 5.79 -21.46
CA VAL A 210 2.11 6.61 -20.63
C VAL A 210 0.93 5.79 -20.10
N ALA A 211 0.31 4.96 -20.94
CA ALA A 211 -0.81 4.10 -20.55
C ALA A 211 -0.39 3.08 -19.47
N THR A 212 0.83 2.56 -19.55
CA THR A 212 1.41 1.68 -18.52
C THR A 212 1.50 2.40 -17.18
N GLU A 213 1.93 3.66 -17.16
CA GLU A 213 2.08 4.46 -15.94
C GLU A 213 0.75 5.02 -15.38
N ALA A 214 -0.33 5.01 -16.17
CA ALA A 214 -1.61 5.65 -15.82
C ALA A 214 -2.45 4.89 -14.78
N TYR A 215 -2.12 3.64 -14.49
CA TYR A 215 -2.84 2.82 -13.51
C TYR A 215 -1.88 2.21 -12.50
N LEU A 216 -2.28 2.19 -11.23
CA LEU A 216 -1.45 1.69 -10.14
C LEU A 216 -0.90 0.27 -10.41
N GLY A 217 -1.75 -0.64 -10.89
CA GLY A 217 -1.38 -2.04 -11.11
C GLY A 217 -0.47 -2.29 -12.32
N THR A 218 -0.33 -1.33 -13.24
CA THR A 218 0.54 -1.44 -14.42
C THR A 218 1.77 -0.53 -14.35
N ALA A 219 1.74 0.50 -13.51
CA ALA A 219 2.82 1.47 -13.38
C ALA A 219 4.14 0.79 -12.98
N ARG A 220 5.22 1.17 -13.67
CA ARG A 220 6.56 0.60 -13.47
C ARG A 220 7.51 1.58 -12.81
N GLN A 221 7.25 2.88 -12.91
CA GLN A 221 8.06 3.89 -12.23
C GLN A 221 7.62 4.05 -10.78
N ARG A 222 8.59 4.11 -9.87
CA ARG A 222 8.35 4.32 -8.44
C ARG A 222 7.60 5.62 -8.20
N ILE A 223 7.97 6.67 -8.94
CA ILE A 223 7.35 8.00 -8.81
C ILE A 223 5.86 7.95 -9.20
N SER A 224 5.50 7.26 -10.28
CA SER A 224 4.11 7.07 -10.69
C SER A 224 3.32 6.29 -9.64
N VAL A 225 3.87 5.17 -9.16
CA VAL A 225 3.24 4.33 -8.14
C VAL A 225 2.99 5.12 -6.85
N ARG A 226 3.97 5.91 -6.40
CA ARG A 226 3.81 6.80 -5.23
C ARG A 226 2.66 7.78 -5.40
N ARG A 227 2.56 8.43 -6.57
CA ARG A 227 1.50 9.40 -6.85
C ARG A 227 0.13 8.74 -6.85
N HIS A 228 -0.01 7.54 -7.41
CA HIS A 228 -1.25 6.77 -7.36
C HIS A 228 -1.60 6.32 -5.93
N ALA A 229 -0.62 5.75 -5.21
CA ALA A 229 -0.80 5.28 -3.84
C ALA A 229 -1.24 6.42 -2.91
N ARG A 230 -0.73 7.63 -3.15
CA ARG A 230 -1.14 8.82 -2.41
C ARG A 230 -2.60 9.20 -2.60
N LEU A 231 -3.19 8.99 -3.78
CA LEU A 231 -4.63 9.23 -3.99
C LEU A 231 -5.50 8.28 -3.15
N LEU A 232 -4.92 7.18 -2.66
CA LEU A 232 -5.54 6.21 -1.77
C LEU A 232 -5.15 6.41 -0.30
N ASP A 233 -4.55 7.55 0.04
CA ASP A 233 -3.97 7.87 1.36
C ASP A 233 -2.89 6.88 1.84
N TYR A 234 -2.30 6.11 0.91
CA TYR A 234 -1.20 5.19 1.22
C TYR A 234 0.15 5.91 1.16
N PHE A 235 0.89 5.88 2.27
CA PHE A 235 2.23 6.43 2.36
C PHE A 235 3.28 5.38 1.93
N MET A 236 3.88 5.60 0.76
CA MET A 236 4.99 4.79 0.25
C MET A 236 6.33 5.39 0.69
N HIS A 237 7.12 4.64 1.48
CA HIS A 237 8.37 5.14 2.05
C HIS A 237 9.59 4.94 1.13
N ASP A 238 10.57 5.84 1.20
CA ASP A 238 11.86 5.75 0.48
C ASP A 238 12.96 5.02 1.26
N GLY A 239 12.56 4.29 2.29
CA GLY A 239 13.49 3.60 3.17
C GLY A 239 13.96 4.51 4.30
N CYS A 240 14.98 4.09 5.02
CA CYS A 240 15.59 4.85 6.10
C CYS A 240 17.05 4.44 6.27
N ASN A 241 17.88 5.36 6.76
CA ASN A 241 19.24 5.08 7.17
C ASN A 241 19.29 4.41 8.55
N ALA A 242 20.40 3.73 8.83
CA ALA A 242 20.65 3.12 10.12
C ALA A 242 21.25 4.13 11.11
N ARG A 243 21.08 3.87 12.41
CA ARG A 243 21.75 4.58 13.51
C ARG A 243 22.65 3.65 14.30
N ALA A 244 23.65 4.22 14.94
CA ALA A 244 24.57 3.51 15.82
C ALA A 244 25.04 4.41 16.95
N TRP A 245 25.24 3.82 18.13
CA TRP A 245 26.01 4.41 19.21
C TRP A 245 27.49 4.13 18.99
N ILE A 246 28.30 5.19 19.01
CA ILE A 246 29.74 5.12 18.77
C ILE A 246 30.47 5.51 20.04
N TRP A 247 31.33 4.63 20.51
CA TRP A 247 32.21 4.86 21.63
C TRP A 247 33.60 5.29 21.14
N PHE A 248 34.17 6.26 21.84
CA PHE A 248 35.49 6.81 21.54
C PHE A 248 36.41 6.68 22.76
N ARG A 249 37.61 6.16 22.54
CA ARG A 249 38.72 6.28 23.49
C ARG A 249 39.55 7.51 23.15
N VAL A 250 39.77 8.36 24.14
CA VAL A 250 40.54 9.60 23.97
C VAL A 250 41.62 9.76 25.03
N ASP A 251 42.76 10.31 24.63
CA ASP A 251 43.88 10.60 25.54
C ASP A 251 43.82 12.02 26.10
N ALA A 252 43.09 12.93 25.44
CA ALA A 252 42.84 14.28 25.89
C ALA A 252 41.37 14.69 25.63
N PRO A 253 40.84 15.70 26.35
CA PRO A 253 39.48 16.18 26.11
C PRO A 253 39.33 16.74 24.68
N VAL A 254 38.28 16.33 23.98
CA VAL A 254 37.95 16.81 22.63
C VAL A 254 36.44 16.97 22.47
N ARG A 255 36.03 17.99 21.71
CA ARG A 255 34.63 18.20 21.38
C ARG A 255 34.39 17.83 19.92
N LEU A 256 33.53 16.85 19.69
CA LEU A 256 33.07 16.49 18.36
C LEU A 256 31.86 17.36 17.99
N GLN A 257 31.83 17.83 16.75
CA GLN A 257 30.72 18.61 16.20
C GLN A 257 29.75 17.71 15.43
N SER A 258 28.46 18.03 15.49
CA SER A 258 27.44 17.34 14.69
C SER A 258 27.52 17.73 13.23
N SER A 259 27.26 16.80 12.32
CA SER A 259 27.13 17.13 10.89
C SER A 259 25.74 17.71 10.61
N ARG A 260 25.68 18.96 10.13
CA ARG A 260 24.42 19.63 9.78
C ARG A 260 24.45 20.13 8.34
N VAL A 261 23.63 19.50 7.50
CA VAL A 261 23.44 19.89 6.09
C VAL A 261 22.99 21.35 5.96
N ASP A 262 22.07 21.81 6.81
CA ASP A 262 21.58 23.19 6.80
C ASP A 262 22.62 24.22 7.27
N ALA A 263 23.68 23.80 7.95
CA ALA A 263 24.70 24.71 8.45
C ALA A 263 25.91 24.82 7.51
N GLY A 264 25.99 23.98 6.47
CA GLY A 264 27.18 23.90 5.60
C GLY A 264 28.46 23.56 6.35
N GLN A 265 28.35 22.96 7.54
CA GLN A 265 29.47 22.70 8.43
C GLN A 265 30.27 21.48 7.96
N PRO A 266 31.61 21.49 8.11
CA PRO A 266 32.44 20.35 7.78
C PRO A 266 32.03 19.13 8.61
N SER A 267 31.84 17.98 7.96
CA SER A 267 31.41 16.75 8.62
C SER A 267 32.57 15.87 9.05
N ILE A 268 32.39 15.20 10.19
CA ILE A 268 33.24 14.11 10.65
C ILE A 268 32.62 12.81 10.14
N CYS A 269 33.40 12.07 9.37
CA CYS A 269 32.99 10.80 8.78
C CYS A 269 33.59 9.64 9.59
N LEU A 270 32.73 8.69 9.96
CA LEU A 270 33.10 7.42 10.56
C LEU A 270 32.99 6.33 9.50
N VAL A 271 33.98 5.45 9.44
CA VAL A 271 34.13 4.45 8.40
C VAL A 271 34.19 3.06 9.03
N THR A 272 33.52 2.09 8.41
CA THR A 272 33.65 0.68 8.78
C THR A 272 35.07 0.17 8.58
N GLN A 273 35.42 -0.92 9.26
CA GLN A 273 36.72 -1.58 9.14
C GLN A 273 37.13 -1.73 7.67
N THR A 274 38.35 -1.28 7.39
CA THR A 274 39.04 -1.41 6.10
C THR A 274 40.37 -2.12 6.29
N SER A 275 41.17 -2.26 5.24
CA SER A 275 42.55 -2.72 5.36
C SER A 275 43.50 -1.71 6.03
N ALA A 276 43.01 -0.55 6.47
CA ALA A 276 43.80 0.45 7.17
C ALA A 276 44.06 0.04 8.62
N ASN A 277 45.30 0.21 9.09
CA ASN A 277 45.68 -0.13 10.47
C ASN A 277 45.58 1.07 11.45
N GLN A 278 45.06 2.21 11.01
CA GLN A 278 44.99 3.45 11.79
C GLN A 278 43.53 3.79 12.17
N THR A 279 43.32 4.27 13.39
CA THR A 279 42.00 4.73 13.86
C THR A 279 41.59 6.03 13.16
N VAL A 280 42.48 7.01 13.10
CA VAL A 280 42.26 8.27 12.37
C VAL A 280 42.84 8.11 10.97
N LEU A 281 42.00 8.16 9.93
CA LEU A 281 42.44 8.00 8.55
C LEU A 281 43.10 9.28 8.04
N ASP A 282 44.09 9.12 7.15
CA ASP A 282 44.55 10.16 6.26
C ASP A 282 43.67 10.24 5.00
N GLU A 283 43.85 11.30 4.20
CA GLU A 283 43.06 11.51 2.98
C GLU A 283 43.19 10.35 1.99
N ARG A 284 44.38 9.73 1.89
CA ARG A 284 44.61 8.61 0.97
C ARG A 284 43.86 7.35 1.40
N ALA A 285 43.92 6.97 2.69
CA ALA A 285 43.18 5.82 3.19
C ALA A 285 41.66 6.07 3.11
N PHE A 286 41.21 7.29 3.40
CA PHE A 286 39.82 7.68 3.24
C PHE A 286 39.33 7.56 1.79
N ALA A 287 40.12 8.04 0.82
CA ALA A 287 39.82 7.89 -0.60
C ALA A 287 39.77 6.41 -1.05
N ALA A 288 40.63 5.55 -0.50
CA ALA A 288 40.58 4.12 -0.74
C ALA A 288 39.29 3.49 -0.20
N ALA A 289 38.86 3.88 1.01
CA ALA A 289 37.60 3.43 1.60
C ALA A 289 36.37 3.86 0.77
N LEU A 290 36.38 5.09 0.23
CA LEU A 290 35.35 5.57 -0.70
C LEU A 290 35.26 4.71 -1.95
N ASN A 291 36.40 4.37 -2.56
CA ASN A 291 36.46 3.52 -3.76
C ASN A 291 35.97 2.09 -3.50
N GLN A 292 36.18 1.58 -2.28
CA GLN A 292 35.65 0.29 -1.83
C GLN A 292 34.17 0.35 -1.44
N LYS A 293 33.54 1.54 -1.48
CA LYS A 293 32.16 1.77 -1.04
C LYS A 293 31.91 1.31 0.40
N ALA A 294 32.90 1.49 1.28
CA ALA A 294 32.75 1.20 2.69
C ALA A 294 31.57 2.00 3.28
N PRO A 295 30.67 1.38 4.09
CA PRO A 295 29.63 2.12 4.77
C PRO A 295 30.19 3.25 5.64
N MET A 296 29.57 4.42 5.53
CA MET A 296 29.98 5.64 6.22
C MET A 296 28.88 6.13 7.15
N PHE A 297 29.27 6.78 8.24
CA PHE A 297 28.38 7.36 9.22
C PHE A 297 28.84 8.77 9.58
N GLU A 298 27.91 9.63 9.98
CA GLU A 298 28.23 10.96 10.49
C GLU A 298 27.59 11.16 11.86
N ILE A 299 28.23 11.97 12.70
CA ILE A 299 27.79 12.23 14.06
C ILE A 299 26.54 13.13 14.06
N LEU A 300 25.50 12.73 14.78
CA LEU A 300 24.21 13.43 14.88
C LEU A 300 24.17 14.52 15.96
N GLN A 301 25.06 14.45 16.95
CA GLN A 301 25.06 15.36 18.10
C GLN A 301 26.47 15.81 18.46
N GLU A 302 26.58 17.00 19.04
CA GLU A 302 27.84 17.35 19.68
C GLU A 302 28.12 16.39 20.83
N ALA A 303 29.39 16.01 20.98
CA ALA A 303 29.84 15.13 22.05
C ALA A 303 31.12 15.69 22.67
N LEU A 304 31.10 15.92 23.97
CA LEU A 304 32.31 16.24 24.74
C LEU A 304 32.92 14.93 25.22
N LEU A 305 34.06 14.57 24.66
CA LEU A 305 34.81 13.38 25.02
C LEU A 305 35.87 13.74 26.06
N HIS A 306 36.03 12.88 27.06
CA HIS A 306 36.98 13.10 28.14
C HIS A 306 37.67 11.79 28.58
N PRO A 307 38.98 11.77 28.85
CA PRO A 307 39.70 10.55 29.23
C PRO A 307 39.11 9.85 30.47
N ALA A 308 38.68 10.63 31.47
CA ALA A 308 38.02 10.10 32.67
C ALA A 308 36.70 9.34 32.41
N CYS A 309 36.11 9.48 31.22
CA CYS A 309 34.88 8.79 30.81
C CYS A 309 35.15 7.57 29.89
N ASN A 310 36.41 7.27 29.55
CA ASN A 310 36.76 6.10 28.73
C ASN A 310 36.31 4.78 29.38
N GLU A 311 36.41 4.70 30.71
CA GLU A 311 36.04 3.55 31.52
C GLU A 311 35.75 3.99 32.96
N MET A 312 34.57 3.64 33.46
CA MET A 312 34.11 3.95 34.81
C MET A 312 33.71 2.65 35.50
N ARG A 313 34.13 2.52 36.75
CA ARG A 313 33.88 1.33 37.56
C ARG A 313 32.58 1.47 38.34
N PHE A 314 31.82 0.39 38.41
CA PHE A 314 30.70 0.31 39.34
C PHE A 314 31.22 0.20 40.77
N TYR A 315 30.53 0.88 41.69
CA TYR A 315 30.82 0.80 43.11
C TYR A 315 29.83 -0.15 43.79
N THR A 316 30.35 -1.20 44.42
CA THR A 316 29.55 -2.30 44.96
C THR A 316 29.34 -2.23 46.47
N TRP A 317 29.69 -1.11 47.13
CA TRP A 317 29.49 -0.90 48.57
C TRP A 317 30.14 -1.96 49.46
N GLY A 318 31.25 -2.55 49.00
CA GLY A 318 31.97 -3.60 49.70
C GLY A 318 31.45 -5.02 49.44
N ASP A 319 30.41 -5.19 48.62
CA ASP A 319 29.92 -6.49 48.19
C ASP A 319 30.68 -6.99 46.95
N GLY A 320 31.34 -8.13 47.07
CA GLY A 320 32.07 -8.76 45.97
C GLY A 320 31.17 -9.43 44.93
N GLN A 321 29.90 -9.73 45.28
CA GLN A 321 28.93 -10.43 44.45
C GLN A 321 27.69 -9.58 44.15
N CYS A 322 27.92 -8.36 43.67
CA CYS A 322 26.86 -7.43 43.34
C CYS A 322 26.40 -7.58 41.87
N GLU A 323 25.08 -7.60 41.67
CA GLU A 323 24.43 -7.67 40.35
C GLU A 323 23.36 -6.59 40.19
N LEU A 324 23.25 -6.07 38.97
CA LEU A 324 22.13 -5.23 38.54
C LEU A 324 21.10 -6.13 37.90
N VAL A 325 19.97 -6.37 38.58
CA VAL A 325 18.90 -7.23 38.06
C VAL A 325 18.27 -6.67 36.78
N LYS A 326 17.71 -7.56 35.96
CA LYS A 326 16.83 -7.18 34.85
C LYS A 326 15.76 -6.18 35.32
N GLY A 327 15.61 -5.08 34.59
CA GLY A 327 14.71 -3.97 34.93
C GLY A 327 15.34 -2.90 35.83
N ALA A 328 16.61 -3.01 36.22
CA ALA A 328 17.28 -1.98 37.00
C ALA A 328 17.33 -0.64 36.25
N THR A 329 17.14 0.46 37.00
CA THR A 329 17.16 1.85 36.52
C THR A 329 18.11 2.76 37.31
N ARG A 330 18.92 2.17 38.21
CA ARG A 330 19.86 2.89 39.07
C ARG A 330 21.09 2.04 39.36
N ALA A 331 22.22 2.70 39.55
CA ALA A 331 23.49 2.09 39.96
C ALA A 331 24.39 3.11 40.66
N THR A 332 25.52 2.66 41.19
CA THR A 332 26.53 3.53 41.79
C THR A 332 27.85 3.39 41.02
N LEU A 333 28.50 4.51 40.69
CA LEU A 333 29.81 4.56 40.06
C LEU A 333 30.86 5.09 41.04
N GLU A 334 32.08 4.58 40.96
CA GLU A 334 33.22 5.12 41.69
C GLU A 334 33.64 6.48 41.10
N LYS A 335 33.84 7.51 41.94
CA LYS A 335 34.35 8.80 41.48
C LYS A 335 35.88 8.73 41.32
N SER A 336 36.32 8.31 40.14
CA SER A 336 37.73 8.27 39.77
C SER A 336 38.33 9.68 39.60
N ALA A 337 39.65 9.78 39.68
CA ALA A 337 40.37 11.05 39.54
C ALA A 337 40.05 11.73 38.20
N GLY A 338 39.53 12.97 38.26
CA GLY A 338 39.17 13.76 37.08
C GLY A 338 37.78 13.50 36.52
N LEU A 339 37.03 12.52 37.04
CA LEU A 339 35.62 12.32 36.69
C LEU A 339 34.76 13.38 37.40
N ARG A 340 34.07 14.22 36.62
CA ARG A 340 33.23 15.31 37.12
C ARG A 340 31.76 15.04 36.81
N ARG A 341 30.86 15.47 37.69
CA ARG A 341 29.41 15.37 37.48
C ARG A 341 28.94 15.96 36.15
N ASP A 342 29.52 17.08 35.74
CA ASP A 342 29.14 17.78 34.50
C ASP A 342 29.36 16.94 33.23
N TYR A 343 30.20 15.90 33.30
CA TYR A 343 30.40 14.96 32.19
C TYR A 343 29.32 13.89 32.10
N LEU A 344 28.56 13.69 33.18
CA LEU A 344 27.57 12.62 33.33
C LEU A 344 26.13 13.14 33.23
N VAL A 345 25.89 14.45 33.43
CA VAL A 345 24.56 15.04 33.26
C VAL A 345 24.07 14.84 31.83
N ASP A 346 22.90 14.22 31.68
CA ASP A 346 22.25 13.85 30.40
C ASP A 346 23.10 12.95 29.48
N ALA A 347 24.20 12.39 29.99
CA ALA A 347 25.09 11.56 29.22
C ALA A 347 24.46 10.20 28.89
N ALA A 348 24.77 9.67 27.71
CA ALA A 348 24.55 8.27 27.40
C ALA A 348 25.79 7.47 27.86
N LEU A 349 25.55 6.37 28.57
CA LEU A 349 26.58 5.41 29.00
C LEU A 349 26.28 4.05 28.37
N VAL A 350 27.32 3.29 27.99
CA VAL A 350 27.20 1.87 27.66
C VAL A 350 27.68 1.06 28.84
N PHE A 351 26.86 0.13 29.29
CA PHE A 351 27.27 -0.88 30.25
C PHE A 351 27.69 -2.11 29.44
N GLU A 352 28.89 -2.61 29.69
CA GLU A 352 29.42 -3.78 29.01
C GLU A 352 30.07 -4.75 30.01
N GLU A 353 29.79 -6.03 29.83
CA GLU A 353 30.57 -7.10 30.43
C GLU A 353 31.90 -7.23 29.67
N ILE A 354 33.01 -7.15 30.38
CA ILE A 354 34.37 -7.22 29.82
C ILE A 354 35.11 -8.49 30.21
N ARG A 355 34.59 -9.25 31.18
CA ARG A 355 35.12 -10.53 31.65
C ARG A 355 33.98 -11.46 32.05
N GLY A 356 34.15 -12.77 31.91
CA GLY A 356 33.17 -13.73 32.42
C GLY A 356 33.07 -13.65 33.95
N ALA A 357 31.85 -13.55 34.50
CA ALA A 357 31.62 -13.39 35.94
C ALA A 357 32.20 -14.53 36.81
N GLN A 358 32.29 -15.75 36.26
CA GLN A 358 32.82 -16.93 36.96
C GLN A 358 34.29 -17.21 36.65
N SER A 359 34.73 -17.01 35.40
CA SER A 359 36.08 -17.38 34.95
C SER A 359 37.10 -16.25 35.07
N GLY A 360 36.67 -14.99 35.08
CA GLY A 360 37.54 -13.81 35.08
C GLY A 360 38.30 -13.57 33.77
N LEU A 361 38.12 -14.44 32.78
CA LEU A 361 38.75 -14.34 31.47
C LEU A 361 37.99 -13.35 30.59
N ALA A 362 38.73 -12.50 29.87
CA ALA A 362 38.13 -11.55 28.92
C ALA A 362 37.48 -12.26 27.72
N ALA A 363 37.98 -13.43 27.33
CA ALA A 363 37.43 -14.22 26.24
C ALA A 363 36.04 -14.81 26.54
N ASP A 364 35.69 -14.93 27.82
CA ASP A 364 34.41 -15.49 28.28
C ASP A 364 33.36 -14.40 28.56
N ALA A 365 33.70 -13.13 28.33
CA ALA A 365 32.76 -12.03 28.48
C ALA A 365 31.61 -12.18 27.48
N ASN A 366 30.36 -12.07 27.95
CA ASN A 366 29.21 -12.16 27.05
C ASN A 366 29.06 -10.86 26.23
N PRO A 367 29.27 -10.87 24.90
CA PRO A 367 29.11 -9.67 24.07
C PRO A 367 27.67 -9.16 23.98
N ASP A 368 26.68 -10.00 24.30
CA ASP A 368 25.26 -9.63 24.34
C ASP A 368 24.90 -8.88 25.62
N HIS A 369 25.77 -8.89 26.64
CA HIS A 369 25.60 -8.09 27.87
C HIS A 369 26.11 -6.65 27.66
N ARG A 370 25.55 -6.00 26.63
CA ARG A 370 25.80 -4.60 26.31
C ARG A 370 24.49 -3.85 26.23
N HIS A 371 24.38 -2.73 26.94
CA HIS A 371 23.17 -1.91 26.92
C HIS A 371 23.52 -0.45 27.10
N VAL A 372 22.88 0.42 26.31
CA VAL A 372 23.08 1.87 26.41
C VAL A 372 21.95 2.46 27.25
N VAL A 373 22.32 3.28 28.23
CA VAL A 373 21.38 3.98 29.10
C VAL A 373 21.63 5.48 29.02
N ARG A 374 20.57 6.29 29.08
CA ARG A 374 20.70 7.74 29.24
C ARG A 374 20.37 8.18 30.66
N LEU A 375 21.34 8.86 31.27
CA LEU A 375 21.23 9.32 32.65
C LEU A 375 20.19 10.44 32.78
N THR A 376 19.29 10.28 33.73
CA THR A 376 18.28 11.29 34.12
C THR A 376 18.68 12.03 35.39
N ARG A 377 19.49 11.38 36.23
CA ARG A 377 19.95 11.96 37.48
C ARG A 377 21.33 11.46 37.85
N VAL A 378 22.16 12.39 38.31
CA VAL A 378 23.49 12.12 38.85
C VAL A 378 23.64 12.89 40.16
N ARG A 379 23.85 12.15 41.26
CA ARG A 379 24.11 12.72 42.59
C ARG A 379 25.51 12.35 43.06
N GLU A 380 26.22 13.34 43.59
CA GLU A 380 27.46 13.09 44.31
C GLU A 380 27.13 12.73 45.76
N THR A 381 27.73 11.64 46.24
CA THR A 381 27.62 11.17 47.61
C THR A 381 28.95 10.56 48.04
N ARG A 382 29.03 10.12 49.29
CA ARG A 382 30.23 9.54 49.89
C ARG A 382 29.83 8.32 50.68
N ASP A 383 30.54 7.21 50.49
CA ASP A 383 30.41 6.04 51.35
C ASP A 383 30.89 6.42 52.77
N PRO A 384 30.02 6.36 53.80
CA PRO A 384 30.40 6.74 55.16
C PRO A 384 31.35 5.74 55.85
N LEU A 385 31.40 4.48 55.39
CA LEU A 385 32.22 3.41 55.94
C LEU A 385 33.65 3.45 55.37
N PHE A 386 33.76 3.52 54.03
CA PHE A 386 35.05 3.50 53.34
C PHE A 386 35.58 4.90 53.00
N GLY A 387 34.74 5.94 53.12
CA GLY A 387 35.10 7.31 52.81
C GLY A 387 35.26 7.60 51.31
N THR A 388 34.92 6.64 50.44
CA THR A 388 35.02 6.73 48.98
C THR A 388 33.95 7.67 48.43
N GLU A 389 34.34 8.59 47.55
CA GLU A 389 33.37 9.42 46.83
C GLU A 389 32.75 8.62 45.67
N VAL A 390 31.44 8.73 45.49
CA VAL A 390 30.71 7.96 44.49
C VAL A 390 29.63 8.80 43.80
N PHE A 391 29.24 8.38 42.60
CA PHE A 391 28.09 8.92 41.89
C PHE A 391 26.93 7.94 41.94
N GLU A 392 25.80 8.36 42.49
CA GLU A 392 24.52 7.66 42.31
C GLU A 392 23.90 8.11 40.99
N ILE A 393 23.69 7.15 40.09
CA ILE A 393 23.13 7.38 38.77
C ILE A 393 21.75 6.75 38.65
N GLU A 394 20.81 7.48 38.04
CA GLU A 394 19.49 6.99 37.63
C GLU A 394 19.34 7.24 36.13
N TRP A 395 18.67 6.34 35.40
CA TRP A 395 18.41 6.47 33.97
C TRP A 395 16.94 6.26 33.63
N HIS A 396 16.57 6.52 32.38
CA HIS A 396 15.19 6.38 31.92
C HIS A 396 14.66 4.97 32.12
N LEU A 397 13.37 4.86 32.47
CA LEU A 397 12.68 3.57 32.62
C LEU A 397 12.66 2.76 31.31
N GLU A 398 12.60 3.45 30.16
CA GLU A 398 12.68 2.81 28.83
C GLU A 398 14.05 2.19 28.54
N ASP A 399 15.10 2.66 29.23
CA ASP A 399 16.46 2.13 29.15
C ASP A 399 16.73 1.10 30.27
N ALA A 400 15.71 0.61 30.98
CA ALA A 400 15.90 -0.39 32.02
C ALA A 400 16.60 -1.65 31.47
N LEU A 401 17.50 -2.26 32.28
CA LEU A 401 18.35 -3.34 31.79
C LEU A 401 17.54 -4.54 31.29
N PRO A 402 17.78 -5.04 30.07
CA PRO A 402 17.04 -6.18 29.53
C PRO A 402 17.49 -7.54 30.10
N PHE A 403 18.64 -7.57 30.76
CA PHE A 403 19.27 -8.74 31.39
C PHE A 403 19.85 -8.36 32.77
N THR A 404 20.20 -9.37 33.57
CA THR A 404 20.96 -9.16 34.81
C THR A 404 22.45 -8.98 34.47
N LEU A 405 23.07 -7.91 34.97
CA LEU A 405 24.47 -7.58 34.74
C LEU A 405 25.27 -7.71 36.03
N TYR A 406 26.31 -8.56 36.03
CA TYR A 406 27.19 -8.68 37.19
C TYR A 406 28.20 -7.54 37.24
N VAL A 407 28.19 -6.75 38.32
CA VAL A 407 29.01 -5.53 38.48
C VAL A 407 30.10 -5.66 39.54
N GLY A 408 30.23 -6.85 40.14
CA GLY A 408 31.30 -7.19 41.07
C GLY A 408 32.69 -7.27 40.44
N THR A 409 33.66 -7.65 41.26
CA THR A 409 35.04 -7.89 40.83
C THR A 409 35.39 -9.37 40.88
N VAL A 410 36.39 -9.74 40.09
CA VAL A 410 36.95 -11.09 39.99
C VAL A 410 38.46 -11.01 40.19
N ARG A 411 39.04 -12.01 40.86
CA ARG A 411 40.50 -12.10 41.04
C ARG A 411 41.15 -12.70 39.80
N VAL A 412 42.07 -11.94 39.21
CA VAL A 412 42.93 -12.36 38.09
C VAL A 412 44.37 -12.04 38.48
N ASP A 413 45.24 -13.05 38.56
CA ASP A 413 46.68 -12.89 38.90
C ASP A 413 46.92 -12.01 40.16
N ASP A 414 46.21 -12.30 41.26
CA ASP A 414 46.21 -11.56 42.53
C ASP A 414 45.73 -10.08 42.45
N ARG A 415 45.10 -9.67 41.34
CA ARG A 415 44.46 -8.36 41.17
C ARG A 415 42.95 -8.48 41.11
N SER A 416 42.25 -7.53 41.72
CA SER A 416 40.80 -7.42 41.66
C SER A 416 40.42 -6.60 40.42
N GLU A 417 39.85 -7.27 39.42
CA GLU A 417 39.44 -6.67 38.14
C GLU A 417 37.91 -6.61 38.06
N PRO A 418 37.32 -5.55 37.49
CA PRO A 418 35.87 -5.46 37.31
C PRO A 418 35.37 -6.45 36.25
N VAL A 419 34.21 -7.06 36.49
CA VAL A 419 33.53 -7.92 35.50
C VAL A 419 32.85 -7.08 34.43
N SER A 420 32.18 -6.01 34.85
CA SER A 420 31.47 -5.08 33.97
C SER A 420 31.89 -3.64 34.25
N VAL A 421 31.85 -2.81 33.20
CA VAL A 421 32.20 -1.39 33.28
C VAL A 421 31.14 -0.53 32.63
N ALA A 422 31.06 0.72 33.06
CA ALA A 422 30.31 1.76 32.36
C ALA A 422 31.29 2.58 31.52
N ARG A 423 30.99 2.79 30.23
CA ARG A 423 31.77 3.70 29.38
C ARG A 423 30.93 4.89 28.95
N GLY A 424 31.50 6.09 29.14
CA GLY A 424 30.98 7.32 28.57
C GLY A 424 31.56 7.54 27.18
N ASN A 425 31.79 8.80 26.79
CA ASN A 425 32.33 9.14 25.47
C ASN A 425 31.53 8.51 24.32
N LEU A 426 30.20 8.50 24.46
CA LEU A 426 29.29 8.01 23.43
C LEU A 426 28.74 9.16 22.60
N ALA A 427 28.73 8.99 21.28
CA ALA A 427 28.00 9.85 20.37
C ALA A 427 27.05 9.01 19.51
N LEU A 428 25.87 9.56 19.22
CA LEU A 428 24.97 8.97 18.25
C LEU A 428 25.43 9.35 16.84
N ALA A 429 25.49 8.37 15.96
CA ALA A 429 25.79 8.56 14.55
C ALA A 429 24.75 7.86 13.68
N ASP A 430 24.62 8.28 12.44
CA ASP A 430 23.74 7.64 11.47
C ASP A 430 24.40 7.48 10.10
N HIS A 431 23.90 6.51 9.36
CA HIS A 431 24.49 6.10 8.09
C HIS A 431 24.28 7.16 7.01
N GLY A 432 25.36 7.43 6.28
CA GLY A 432 25.40 8.35 5.15
C GLY A 432 26.52 9.38 5.29
N ARG A 433 26.98 9.91 4.17
CA ARG A 433 27.98 10.99 4.08
C ARG A 433 27.39 12.22 3.44
N THR A 434 27.82 13.39 3.88
CA THR A 434 27.42 14.67 3.30
C THR A 434 28.19 14.95 2.00
N VAL A 435 27.45 15.39 0.98
CA VAL A 435 27.93 16.00 -0.26
C VAL A 435 27.56 17.48 -0.18
N THR A 436 28.54 18.36 -0.30
CA THR A 436 28.40 19.80 -0.12
C THR A 436 28.45 20.55 -1.44
N ASP A 437 27.62 21.58 -1.57
CA ASP A 437 27.70 22.62 -2.60
C ASP A 437 27.66 22.11 -4.06
N GLU A 438 26.86 21.08 -4.33
CA GLU A 438 26.62 20.63 -5.71
C GLU A 438 25.84 21.70 -6.48
N VAL A 439 26.41 22.22 -7.56
CA VAL A 439 25.74 23.17 -8.45
C VAL A 439 24.73 22.41 -9.31
N LEU A 440 23.46 22.80 -9.21
CA LEU A 440 22.39 22.19 -10.00
C LEU A 440 22.37 22.75 -11.44
N PRO A 441 21.90 21.99 -12.44
CA PRO A 441 21.76 22.45 -13.82
C PRO A 441 20.94 23.74 -13.93
N PRO A 442 21.24 24.63 -14.89
CA PRO A 442 20.49 25.89 -15.06
C PRO A 442 19.04 25.64 -15.45
N ILE A 443 18.16 26.57 -15.06
CA ILE A 443 16.74 26.49 -15.37
C ILE A 443 16.52 26.88 -16.84
N VAL A 444 15.83 26.02 -17.59
CA VAL A 444 15.48 26.28 -19.00
C VAL A 444 14.05 26.77 -19.10
N ASN A 445 13.87 27.97 -19.66
CA ASN A 445 12.55 28.58 -19.86
C ASN A 445 11.59 27.67 -20.64
N GLY A 446 10.33 27.62 -20.19
CA GLY A 446 9.26 26.87 -20.83
C GLY A 446 9.26 25.36 -20.57
N ARG A 447 10.14 24.85 -19.70
CA ARG A 447 10.13 23.43 -19.27
C ARG A 447 10.03 23.32 -17.75
N PRO A 448 9.32 22.32 -17.20
CA PRO A 448 9.35 22.03 -15.78
C PRO A 448 10.79 21.76 -15.30
N TYR A 449 11.25 22.52 -14.31
CA TYR A 449 12.60 22.35 -13.77
C TYR A 449 12.64 21.12 -12.85
N ARG A 450 13.37 20.08 -13.30
CA ARG A 450 13.52 18.80 -12.59
C ARG A 450 14.98 18.32 -12.60
N PRO A 451 15.89 19.00 -11.88
CA PRO A 451 17.30 18.60 -11.85
C PRO A 451 17.47 17.25 -11.16
N GLN A 452 18.45 16.48 -11.63
CA GLN A 452 18.88 15.22 -11.01
C GLN A 452 20.14 15.47 -10.19
N LEU A 453 20.18 14.94 -8.97
CA LEU A 453 21.41 14.94 -8.15
C LEU A 453 22.47 14.00 -8.77
N GLN A 454 23.73 14.38 -8.67
CA GLN A 454 24.85 13.59 -9.22
C GLN A 454 25.15 12.34 -8.39
N SER A 455 24.98 12.40 -7.06
CA SER A 455 25.25 11.29 -6.15
C SER A 455 23.97 10.74 -5.51
N GLY A 456 23.96 9.43 -5.24
CA GLY A 456 22.87 8.77 -4.54
C GLY A 456 23.28 7.38 -4.05
N PRO A 457 22.38 6.65 -3.36
CA PRO A 457 21.01 7.06 -3.02
C PRO A 457 20.97 8.16 -1.95
N LEU A 458 20.01 9.08 -2.06
CA LEU A 458 19.78 10.13 -1.06
C LEU A 458 19.42 9.51 0.29
N THR A 459 20.05 9.97 1.35
CA THR A 459 19.76 9.55 2.72
C THR A 459 18.35 9.97 3.12
N GLN A 460 17.58 8.98 3.57
CA GLN A 460 16.28 9.16 4.21
C GLN A 460 16.49 8.98 5.71
N GLN A 461 16.29 10.02 6.51
CA GLN A 461 16.60 10.02 7.92
C GLN A 461 15.33 10.02 8.76
N GLY A 462 15.24 9.07 9.70
CA GLY A 462 14.17 9.08 10.71
C GLY A 462 14.19 10.38 11.50
N ARG A 463 13.02 10.95 11.79
CA ARG A 463 12.91 12.15 12.62
C ARG A 463 11.85 11.95 13.69
N VAL A 464 11.97 12.76 14.73
CA VAL A 464 11.01 12.85 15.83
C VAL A 464 10.59 14.31 15.98
N ARG A 465 9.46 14.53 16.63
CA ARG A 465 9.03 15.88 17.01
C ARG A 465 9.28 16.11 18.47
N ASP A 466 9.80 17.29 18.80
CA ASP A 466 9.89 17.74 20.18
C ASP A 466 8.53 18.20 20.73
N ARG A 467 8.51 18.66 21.99
CA ARG A 467 7.30 19.17 22.65
C ARG A 467 6.76 20.45 22.01
N GLN A 468 7.58 21.17 21.27
CA GLN A 468 7.26 22.36 20.50
C GLN A 468 6.84 22.03 19.06
N ASN A 469 6.70 20.73 18.74
CA ASN A 469 6.33 20.21 17.43
C ASN A 469 7.34 20.55 16.32
N GLN A 470 8.61 20.77 16.68
CA GLN A 470 9.73 20.95 15.75
C GLN A 470 10.36 19.61 15.40
N TRP A 471 10.81 19.49 14.15
CA TRP A 471 11.50 18.29 13.68
C TRP A 471 12.94 18.24 14.18
N LEU A 472 13.28 17.15 14.87
CA LEU A 472 14.63 16.82 15.30
C LEU A 472 15.05 15.47 14.70
N ALA A 473 16.35 15.28 14.48
CA ALA A 473 16.87 13.95 14.14
C ALA A 473 16.55 12.95 15.27
N PHE A 474 16.79 13.35 16.51
CA PHE A 474 16.41 12.63 17.72
C PHE A 474 16.21 13.62 18.87
N ASP A 475 15.47 13.24 19.91
CA ASP A 475 15.31 14.06 21.10
C ASP A 475 16.46 13.77 22.08
N PRO A 476 17.35 14.73 22.37
CA PRO A 476 18.48 14.51 23.29
C PRO A 476 18.05 14.31 24.75
N GLN A 477 16.83 14.68 25.11
CA GLN A 477 16.27 14.54 26.46
C GLN A 477 15.43 13.26 26.63
N ALA A 478 15.21 12.51 25.55
CA ALA A 478 14.57 11.21 25.59
C ALA A 478 15.58 10.09 25.90
N SER A 479 15.06 8.89 26.17
CA SER A 479 15.86 7.68 26.45
C SER A 479 16.82 7.33 25.30
N ALA A 480 17.89 6.61 25.62
CA ALA A 480 18.83 6.12 24.61
C ALA A 480 18.14 5.16 23.62
N SER A 481 17.15 4.40 24.10
CA SER A 481 16.31 3.51 23.30
C SER A 481 15.40 4.31 22.35
N ALA A 482 14.79 5.40 22.80
CA ALA A 482 13.97 6.27 21.96
C ALA A 482 14.78 6.91 20.82
N ALA A 483 16.08 7.18 21.01
CA ALA A 483 16.94 7.68 19.96
C ALA A 483 17.12 6.71 18.77
N MET A 484 16.77 5.43 18.95
CA MET A 484 16.83 4.38 17.93
C MET A 484 15.46 4.07 17.32
N LEU A 485 14.40 4.79 17.71
CA LEU A 485 13.02 4.53 17.30
C LEU A 485 12.42 5.74 16.59
N TRP A 486 11.76 5.50 15.45
CA TRP A 486 11.01 6.50 14.69
C TRP A 486 9.91 5.83 13.89
N LYS A 487 8.93 6.61 13.42
CA LYS A 487 7.91 6.12 12.51
C LYS A 487 8.39 6.31 11.07
N MET A 488 8.16 5.34 10.20
CA MET A 488 8.54 5.45 8.78
C MET A 488 7.89 6.65 8.08
N ARG A 489 6.73 7.11 8.56
CA ARG A 489 6.00 8.29 8.06
C ARG A 489 6.70 9.61 8.39
N ASP A 490 7.56 9.59 9.41
CA ASP A 490 8.30 10.75 9.91
C ASP A 490 9.73 10.79 9.32
N VAL A 491 10.08 9.83 8.45
CA VAL A 491 11.35 9.82 7.73
C VAL A 491 11.36 10.93 6.68
N GLN A 492 12.42 11.72 6.65
CA GLN A 492 12.58 12.84 5.73
C GLN A 492 13.88 12.75 4.93
N PRO A 493 13.90 13.23 3.68
CA PRO A 493 15.13 13.33 2.90
C PRO A 493 16.07 14.37 3.53
N VAL A 494 17.36 14.04 3.64
CA VAL A 494 18.37 14.97 4.18
C VAL A 494 19.00 15.76 3.05
N ILE A 495 18.39 16.89 2.72
CA ILE A 495 18.82 17.81 1.66
C ILE A 495 18.42 19.25 2.00
N SER A 496 19.28 20.19 1.62
CA SER A 496 19.04 21.63 1.68
C SER A 496 19.49 22.26 0.38
N LEU A 497 18.67 23.18 -0.16
CA LEU A 497 19.01 23.94 -1.34
C LEU A 497 19.15 25.42 -0.97
N ARG A 498 20.19 26.07 -1.49
CA ARG A 498 20.37 27.52 -1.41
C ARG A 498 20.44 28.14 -2.79
N GLU A 499 19.81 29.29 -2.96
CA GLU A 499 20.00 30.14 -4.13
C GLU A 499 21.39 30.80 -4.05
N THR A 500 22.23 30.65 -5.08
CA THR A 500 23.63 31.10 -5.06
C THR A 500 23.76 32.62 -4.86
N VAL A 501 22.84 33.40 -5.46
CA VAL A 501 22.93 34.87 -5.48
C VAL A 501 22.23 35.52 -4.28
N SER A 502 21.07 35.01 -3.88
CA SER A 502 20.20 35.61 -2.86
C SER A 502 20.39 34.97 -1.47
N ASP A 503 21.11 33.86 -1.38
CA ASP A 503 21.27 33.01 -0.19
C ASP A 503 19.94 32.55 0.43
N LEU A 504 18.87 32.54 -0.38
CA LEU A 504 17.56 32.08 0.06
C LEU A 504 17.51 30.56 0.06
N ARG A 505 17.06 30.01 1.18
CA ARG A 505 16.93 28.56 1.38
C ARG A 505 15.58 28.04 0.90
N TRP A 506 15.60 26.81 0.40
CA TRP A 506 14.42 26.03 0.08
C TRP A 506 14.42 24.75 0.92
N THR A 507 13.22 24.33 1.32
CA THR A 507 13.02 23.19 2.22
C THR A 507 12.32 22.03 1.53
N PRO A 508 12.74 20.78 1.79
CA PRO A 508 12.09 19.62 1.21
C PRO A 508 10.74 19.37 1.91
N GLN A 509 9.73 19.05 1.12
CA GLN A 509 8.42 18.58 1.58
C GLN A 509 8.12 17.20 0.98
N ILE A 510 7.25 16.44 1.64
CA ILE A 510 6.70 15.20 1.09
C ILE A 510 5.92 15.50 -0.19
N ASP A 511 5.20 16.63 -0.17
CA ASP A 511 4.44 17.13 -1.29
C ASP A 511 4.13 18.63 -1.17
N LEU A 512 3.53 19.21 -2.23
CA LEU A 512 3.24 20.64 -2.30
C LEU A 512 1.74 20.98 -2.18
N LEU A 513 0.86 20.03 -1.81
CA LEU A 513 -0.59 20.29 -1.78
C LEU A 513 -0.98 21.33 -0.71
N ASN A 514 -0.21 21.41 0.38
CA ASN A 514 -0.40 22.38 1.44
C ASN A 514 0.52 23.61 1.29
N SER A 515 1.30 23.68 0.22
CA SER A 515 2.25 24.77 -0.03
C SER A 515 1.56 25.93 -0.72
N ASP A 516 1.75 27.14 -0.19
CA ASP A 516 1.30 28.34 -0.88
C ASP A 516 2.16 28.65 -2.12
N ARG A 517 1.68 29.54 -2.99
CA ARG A 517 2.37 29.92 -4.25
C ARG A 517 3.73 30.61 -4.10
N PHE A 518 4.06 31.10 -2.90
CA PHE A 518 5.32 31.78 -2.59
C PHE A 518 6.27 30.91 -1.74
N ALA A 519 5.78 29.77 -1.27
CA ALA A 519 6.54 28.83 -0.44
C ALA A 519 7.75 28.28 -1.22
N ARG A 520 8.94 28.47 -0.64
CA ARG A 520 10.23 27.96 -1.16
C ARG A 520 10.40 26.50 -0.77
N GLU A 521 9.54 25.67 -1.36
CA GLU A 521 9.43 24.26 -1.05
C GLU A 521 9.58 23.42 -2.31
N PHE A 522 10.21 22.25 -2.16
CA PHE A 522 10.42 21.30 -3.25
C PHE A 522 10.21 19.88 -2.77
N VAL A 523 10.04 18.96 -3.70
CA VAL A 523 9.80 17.54 -3.42
C VAL A 523 10.94 16.72 -3.98
N VAL A 524 11.38 15.75 -3.18
CA VAL A 524 12.37 14.77 -3.59
C VAL A 524 11.66 13.55 -4.20
N GLU A 525 12.00 13.23 -5.44
CA GLU A 525 11.46 12.08 -6.18
C GLU A 525 12.62 11.09 -6.43
N ALA A 526 12.68 10.03 -5.60
CA ALA A 526 13.71 8.99 -5.72
C ALA A 526 13.27 7.85 -6.63
N GLU A 527 14.16 7.39 -7.50
CA GLU A 527 13.98 6.27 -8.44
C GLU A 527 15.24 5.38 -8.36
N GLY A 528 15.22 4.41 -7.44
CA GLY A 528 16.40 3.60 -7.12
C GLY A 528 17.53 4.46 -6.52
N THR A 529 18.67 4.53 -7.20
CA THR A 529 19.80 5.39 -6.79
C THR A 529 19.71 6.81 -7.34
N ARG A 530 18.82 7.07 -8.30
CA ARG A 530 18.64 8.40 -8.91
C ARG A 530 17.66 9.21 -8.10
N THR A 531 17.96 10.50 -7.94
CA THR A 531 17.12 11.42 -7.19
C THR A 531 16.85 12.65 -8.02
N TYR A 532 15.57 12.97 -8.23
CA TYR A 532 15.10 14.14 -8.95
C TYR A 532 14.45 15.12 -7.98
N LEU A 533 14.61 16.41 -8.22
CA LEU A 533 13.98 17.47 -7.43
C LEU A 533 12.82 18.05 -8.23
N ARG A 534 11.65 18.17 -7.61
CA ARG A 534 10.47 18.77 -8.23
C ARG A 534 10.07 20.02 -7.47
N PHE A 535 10.03 21.14 -8.19
CA PHE A 535 9.62 22.44 -7.65
C PHE A 535 8.12 22.68 -7.85
N GLY A 536 7.61 23.77 -7.26
CA GLY A 536 6.24 24.21 -7.44
C GLY A 536 5.94 24.75 -8.84
N ASP A 537 4.66 24.92 -9.13
CA ASP A 537 4.15 25.43 -10.41
C ASP A 537 3.67 26.90 -10.34
N GLY A 538 3.86 27.55 -9.20
CA GLY A 538 3.39 28.92 -8.94
C GLY A 538 1.94 29.00 -8.46
N GLN A 539 1.26 27.86 -8.30
CA GLN A 539 0.01 27.72 -7.54
C GLN A 539 0.25 26.92 -6.26
N LEU A 540 0.86 25.74 -6.40
CA LEU A 540 1.24 24.83 -5.32
C LEU A 540 2.76 24.86 -5.18
N GLY A 541 3.25 25.71 -4.28
CA GLY A 541 4.67 26.03 -4.15
C GLY A 541 5.17 27.04 -5.18
N LYS A 542 6.31 27.67 -4.88
CA LYS A 542 6.95 28.66 -5.76
C LYS A 542 7.60 27.99 -6.97
N LEU A 543 7.31 28.52 -8.17
CA LEU A 543 8.08 28.22 -9.38
C LEU A 543 9.38 29.06 -9.34
N PRO A 544 10.57 28.43 -9.40
CA PRO A 544 11.82 29.18 -9.38
C PRO A 544 11.98 30.01 -10.67
N PRO A 545 12.38 31.30 -10.56
CA PRO A 545 12.72 32.14 -11.71
C PRO A 545 13.84 31.52 -12.56
N ALA A 546 13.83 31.77 -13.88
CA ALA A 546 14.74 31.11 -14.83
C ALA A 546 16.23 31.45 -14.66
N ASP A 547 16.53 32.58 -14.02
CA ASP A 547 17.88 33.05 -13.68
C ASP A 547 18.36 32.57 -12.31
N THR A 548 17.56 31.77 -11.59
CA THR A 548 17.95 31.25 -10.28
C THR A 548 18.95 30.10 -10.42
N GLU A 549 20.10 30.25 -9.76
CA GLU A 549 21.09 29.19 -9.61
C GLU A 549 20.99 28.56 -8.22
N PHE A 550 21.07 27.24 -8.15
CA PHE A 550 20.96 26.50 -6.91
C PHE A 550 22.24 25.74 -6.58
N GLN A 551 22.58 25.73 -5.29
CA GLN A 551 23.56 24.82 -4.70
C GLN A 551 22.85 23.87 -3.72
N ALA A 552 23.11 22.58 -3.88
CA ALA A 552 22.54 21.52 -3.06
C ALA A 552 23.60 20.96 -2.10
N THR A 553 23.24 20.88 -0.83
CA THR A 553 23.97 20.10 0.17
C THR A 553 23.05 18.99 0.66
N TYR A 554 23.52 17.75 0.61
CA TYR A 554 22.68 16.58 0.88
C TYR A 554 23.49 15.39 1.36
N ARG A 555 22.83 14.38 1.94
CA ARG A 555 23.50 13.15 2.37
C ARG A 555 23.24 11.99 1.45
N VAL A 556 24.25 11.14 1.26
CA VAL A 556 24.16 9.90 0.47
C VAL A 556 24.52 8.68 1.32
N GLY A 557 23.75 7.62 1.16
CA GLY A 557 23.83 6.41 1.99
C GLY A 557 22.49 6.17 2.68
N ASN A 558 21.82 5.09 2.29
CA ASN A 558 20.47 4.75 2.73
C ASN A 558 20.31 3.23 2.71
N GLY A 559 19.27 2.72 3.34
CA GLY A 559 18.90 1.31 3.21
C GLY A 559 19.61 0.36 4.16
N LEU A 560 19.58 -0.92 3.80
CA LEU A 560 20.12 -2.02 4.61
C LEU A 560 21.66 -1.99 4.76
N LEU A 561 22.37 -1.31 3.85
CA LEU A 561 23.83 -1.18 3.89
C LEU A 561 24.35 -0.51 5.19
N GLY A 562 23.52 0.29 5.84
CA GLY A 562 23.86 0.90 7.13
C GLY A 562 23.76 -0.06 8.32
N ASN A 563 23.14 -1.23 8.19
CA ASN A 563 22.97 -2.18 9.29
C ASN A 563 24.24 -3.04 9.48
N VAL A 564 25.25 -2.45 10.09
CA VAL A 564 26.55 -3.09 10.36
C VAL A 564 26.59 -3.72 11.76
N GLY A 565 27.33 -4.82 11.90
CA GLY A 565 27.48 -5.53 13.18
C GLY A 565 28.20 -4.71 14.26
N ALA A 566 28.14 -5.18 15.52
CA ALA A 566 28.90 -4.58 16.62
C ALA A 566 30.41 -4.60 16.32
N GLY A 567 31.10 -3.50 16.63
CA GLY A 567 32.54 -3.34 16.38
C GLY A 567 32.95 -3.14 14.91
N ALA A 568 32.00 -3.04 13.99
CA ALA A 568 32.27 -2.87 12.56
C ALA A 568 32.77 -1.46 12.20
N ILE A 569 32.38 -0.43 12.93
CA ILE A 569 32.84 0.96 12.72
C ILE A 569 34.16 1.13 13.46
N ALA A 570 35.25 1.47 12.76
CA ALA A 570 36.59 1.43 13.34
C ALA A 570 37.51 2.58 12.95
N HIS A 571 37.11 3.42 11.98
CA HIS A 571 37.93 4.56 11.57
C HIS A 571 37.17 5.89 11.54
N ILE A 572 37.89 7.00 11.72
CA ILE A 572 37.36 8.36 11.71
C ILE A 572 38.19 9.24 10.79
N TYR A 573 37.54 10.17 10.09
CA TYR A 573 38.16 11.13 9.19
C TYR A 573 37.40 12.45 9.20
N ALA A 574 38.12 13.57 9.13
CA ALA A 574 37.56 14.88 8.89
C ALA A 574 38.27 15.54 7.69
N LYS A 575 37.48 16.08 6.76
CA LYS A 575 38.04 16.77 5.58
C LYS A 575 38.67 18.13 5.93
N ASP A 576 38.13 18.80 6.94
CA ASP A 576 38.68 20.05 7.43
C ASP A 576 39.94 19.80 8.26
N ALA A 577 41.02 20.51 7.95
CA ALA A 577 42.33 20.30 8.59
C ALA A 577 42.31 20.58 10.10
N THR A 578 41.52 21.56 10.56
CA THR A 578 41.42 21.90 11.98
C THR A 578 40.69 20.80 12.73
N LEU A 579 39.58 20.30 12.18
CA LEU A 579 38.88 19.15 12.74
C LEU A 579 39.73 17.88 12.72
N GLN A 580 40.48 17.65 11.63
CA GLN A 580 41.36 16.51 11.49
C GLN A 580 42.43 16.48 12.59
N SER A 581 43.10 17.60 12.84
CA SER A 581 44.06 17.69 13.96
C SER A 581 43.40 17.55 15.33
N ALA A 582 42.16 18.02 15.50
CA ALA A 582 41.44 17.88 16.76
C ALA A 582 41.08 16.42 17.10
N ILE A 583 40.82 15.58 16.10
CA ILE A 583 40.45 14.16 16.30
C ILE A 583 41.66 13.24 16.46
N GLU A 584 42.90 13.72 16.29
CA GLU A 584 44.12 12.91 16.48
C GLU A 584 44.28 12.36 17.91
N VAL A 585 43.64 12.98 18.90
CA VAL A 585 43.64 12.51 20.29
C VAL A 585 42.78 11.25 20.52
N ILE A 586 42.04 10.81 19.50
CA ILE A 586 41.19 9.61 19.53
C ILE A 586 42.03 8.40 19.15
N THR A 587 42.21 7.48 20.11
CA THR A 587 43.06 6.30 19.93
C THR A 587 42.29 5.06 19.48
N GLU A 588 41.02 4.95 19.83
CA GLU A 588 40.15 3.82 19.47
C GLU A 588 38.73 4.32 19.22
N ILE A 589 38.06 3.76 18.21
CA ILE A 589 36.61 3.92 18.03
C ILE A 589 35.96 2.58 17.78
N ARG A 590 34.74 2.40 18.28
CA ARG A 590 33.89 1.25 17.94
C ARG A 590 32.42 1.55 18.14
N ASN A 591 31.53 0.81 17.47
CA ASN A 591 30.13 0.75 17.83
C ASN A 591 29.88 -0.44 18.79
N PRO A 592 29.61 -0.22 20.09
CA PRO A 592 29.45 -1.33 21.06
C PRO A 592 28.28 -2.27 20.72
N LEU A 593 27.22 -1.68 20.17
CA LEU A 593 26.01 -2.33 19.67
C LEU A 593 25.97 -2.28 18.14
N PRO A 594 25.24 -3.20 17.46
CA PRO A 594 25.06 -3.14 16.02
C PRO A 594 24.33 -1.85 15.59
N ALA A 595 24.65 -1.37 14.40
CA ALA A 595 23.88 -0.32 13.76
C ALA A 595 22.54 -0.89 13.27
N THR A 596 21.44 -0.20 13.52
CA THR A 596 20.08 -0.69 13.24
C THR A 596 19.16 0.41 12.71
N GLY A 597 18.01 0.01 12.16
CA GLY A 597 16.99 0.93 11.62
C GLY A 597 17.12 1.22 10.12
N GLY A 598 18.22 0.81 9.48
CA GLY A 598 18.37 0.89 8.04
C GLY A 598 17.35 0.03 7.33
N ARG A 599 16.65 0.58 6.34
CA ARG A 599 15.58 -0.10 5.59
C ARG A 599 15.56 0.37 4.15
N ASP A 600 15.48 -0.56 3.20
CA ASP A 600 15.41 -0.23 1.78
C ASP A 600 14.06 0.44 1.41
N PRO A 601 14.01 1.18 0.30
CA PRO A 601 12.77 1.71 -0.24
C PRO A 601 11.72 0.60 -0.42
N GLU A 602 10.46 0.90 -0.10
CA GLU A 602 9.37 -0.08 -0.21
C GLU A 602 9.21 -0.61 -1.65
N PRO A 603 9.18 -1.92 -1.91
CA PRO A 603 9.04 -2.46 -3.27
C PRO A 603 7.74 -2.00 -3.96
N ILE A 604 7.77 -1.84 -5.28
CA ILE A 604 6.60 -1.38 -6.07
C ILE A 604 5.47 -2.41 -5.98
N GLU A 605 5.80 -3.69 -6.10
CA GLU A 605 4.87 -4.81 -6.09
C GLU A 605 4.11 -4.88 -4.77
N GLN A 606 4.81 -4.57 -3.67
CA GLN A 606 4.23 -4.49 -2.34
C GLN A 606 3.21 -3.34 -2.23
N VAL A 607 3.54 -2.17 -2.77
CA VAL A 607 2.63 -1.01 -2.77
C VAL A 607 1.42 -1.28 -3.64
N GLN A 608 1.59 -1.90 -4.81
CA GLN A 608 0.49 -2.31 -5.69
C GLN A 608 -0.48 -3.26 -4.99
N LEU A 609 0.04 -4.14 -4.12
CA LEU A 609 -0.78 -5.05 -3.34
C LEU A 609 -1.50 -4.36 -2.17
N TYR A 610 -0.81 -3.52 -1.39
CA TYR A 610 -1.36 -2.97 -0.14
C TYR A 610 -2.13 -1.65 -0.30
N ALA A 611 -1.72 -0.77 -1.21
CA ALA A 611 -2.36 0.54 -1.36
C ALA A 611 -3.88 0.47 -1.63
N PRO A 612 -4.41 -0.47 -2.45
CA PRO A 612 -5.86 -0.62 -2.62
C PRO A 612 -6.63 -0.97 -1.34
N TYR A 613 -5.98 -1.62 -0.37
CA TYR A 613 -6.60 -1.96 0.92
C TYR A 613 -6.54 -0.82 1.93
N ALA A 614 -5.67 0.18 1.72
CA ALA A 614 -5.45 1.29 2.65
C ALA A 614 -6.73 2.08 2.95
N PHE A 615 -7.63 2.23 1.97
CA PHE A 615 -8.92 2.91 2.16
C PHE A 615 -9.85 2.22 3.15
N ARG A 616 -9.63 0.93 3.46
CA ARG A 616 -10.39 0.21 4.51
C ARG A 616 -10.01 0.68 5.91
N GLU A 617 -8.78 1.18 6.09
CA GLU A 617 -8.34 1.77 7.35
C GLU A 617 -8.72 3.25 7.41
N GLN A 618 -9.91 3.52 7.97
CA GLN A 618 -10.38 4.89 8.11
C GLN A 618 -9.42 5.69 9.03
N GLN A 619 -8.91 6.81 8.51
CA GLN A 619 -8.07 7.79 9.24
C GLN A 619 -8.93 8.92 9.87
N ARG A 620 -10.20 8.62 10.13
CA ARG A 620 -11.20 9.54 10.69
C ARG A 620 -12.10 8.76 11.63
N ALA A 621 -12.31 9.27 12.83
CA ALA A 621 -13.26 8.70 13.77
C ALA A 621 -14.56 9.50 13.72
N VAL A 622 -15.66 8.84 13.33
CA VAL A 622 -16.99 9.45 13.20
C VAL A 622 -17.95 8.85 14.23
N THR A 623 -18.02 7.53 14.30
CA THR A 623 -18.88 6.79 15.24
C THR A 623 -18.16 6.52 16.55
N GLU A 624 -18.91 6.18 17.61
CA GLU A 624 -18.32 5.76 18.90
C GLU A 624 -17.42 4.52 18.73
N ALA A 625 -17.79 3.58 17.86
CA ALA A 625 -16.97 2.41 17.57
C ALA A 625 -15.65 2.83 16.91
N ASP A 626 -15.68 3.78 15.98
CA ASP A 626 -14.45 4.27 15.32
C ASP A 626 -13.51 4.92 16.33
N TYR A 627 -14.02 5.75 17.25
CA TYR A 627 -13.18 6.38 18.29
C TYR A 627 -12.54 5.34 19.21
N ALA A 628 -13.29 4.28 19.57
CA ALA A 628 -12.77 3.17 20.35
C ALA A 628 -11.68 2.39 19.58
N GLU A 629 -11.92 2.07 18.31
CA GLU A 629 -10.97 1.33 17.46
C GLU A 629 -9.70 2.15 17.20
N VAL A 630 -9.84 3.44 16.87
CA VAL A 630 -8.72 4.34 16.67
C VAL A 630 -7.90 4.48 17.94
N ALA A 631 -8.52 4.64 19.11
CA ALA A 631 -7.80 4.70 20.38
C ALA A 631 -7.02 3.41 20.67
N GLN A 632 -7.53 2.24 20.28
CA GLN A 632 -6.83 0.95 20.41
C GLN A 632 -5.60 0.83 19.50
N ARG A 633 -5.48 1.64 18.45
CA ARG A 633 -4.26 1.71 17.62
C ARG A 633 -3.08 2.39 18.34
N PHE A 634 -3.32 3.08 19.46
CA PHE A 634 -2.28 3.76 20.22
C PHE A 634 -1.48 2.78 21.09
N PRO A 635 -0.14 2.80 21.06
CA PRO A 635 0.68 1.89 21.87
C PRO A 635 0.35 1.94 23.36
N GLY A 636 0.17 0.78 23.98
CA GLY A 636 -0.15 0.64 25.40
C GLY A 636 -1.63 0.73 25.75
N VAL A 637 -2.52 0.96 24.78
CA VAL A 637 -3.97 0.73 24.94
C VAL A 637 -4.28 -0.73 24.63
N GLN A 638 -4.88 -1.44 25.59
CA GLN A 638 -5.36 -2.81 25.37
C GLN A 638 -6.77 -2.79 24.74
N ARG A 639 -7.69 -2.05 25.37
CA ARG A 639 -9.07 -1.86 24.92
C ARG A 639 -9.53 -0.43 25.20
N ALA A 640 -10.50 0.03 24.43
CA ALA A 640 -11.12 1.33 24.66
C ALA A 640 -12.61 1.27 24.35
N VAL A 641 -13.39 2.10 25.05
CA VAL A 641 -14.81 2.32 24.80
C VAL A 641 -15.04 3.81 24.66
N ALA A 642 -15.66 4.25 23.56
CA ALA A 642 -16.05 5.64 23.39
C ALA A 642 -17.55 5.83 23.62
N THR A 643 -17.95 6.97 24.17
CA THR A 643 -19.35 7.37 24.34
C THR A 643 -19.50 8.85 23.99
N ARG A 644 -20.46 9.17 23.14
CA ARG A 644 -20.82 10.54 22.81
C ARG A 644 -21.82 11.06 23.84
N ARG A 645 -21.48 12.16 24.51
CA ARG A 645 -22.35 12.81 25.50
C ARG A 645 -22.53 14.28 25.18
N TRP A 646 -23.74 14.79 25.38
CA TRP A 646 -24.03 16.22 25.34
C TRP A 646 -23.60 16.86 26.66
N THR A 647 -22.71 17.86 26.62
CA THR A 647 -22.18 18.54 27.82
C THR A 647 -22.86 19.87 28.13
N GLY A 648 -23.96 20.19 27.42
CA GLY A 648 -24.73 21.41 27.57
C GLY A 648 -24.59 22.36 26.38
N SER A 649 -23.37 22.55 25.88
CA SER A 649 -23.07 23.48 24.77
C SER A 649 -22.66 22.78 23.47
N TRP A 650 -22.09 21.58 23.55
CA TRP A 650 -21.69 20.76 22.40
C TRP A 650 -21.61 19.28 22.78
N TYR A 651 -21.30 18.44 21.80
CA TYR A 651 -21.02 17.02 22.02
C TYR A 651 -19.54 16.80 22.33
N THR A 652 -19.28 16.03 23.39
CA THR A 652 -17.94 15.54 23.75
C THR A 652 -17.91 14.02 23.62
N ILE A 653 -16.84 13.51 23.01
CA ILE A 653 -16.55 12.08 22.94
C ILE A 653 -15.70 11.71 24.15
N PHE A 654 -16.28 10.94 25.05
CA PHE A 654 -15.58 10.37 26.21
C PHE A 654 -14.98 9.04 25.81
N ILE A 655 -13.67 8.89 25.95
CA ILE A 655 -12.92 7.68 25.59
C ILE A 655 -12.35 7.09 26.88
N THR A 656 -12.92 5.97 27.31
CA THR A 656 -12.46 5.22 28.47
C THR A 656 -11.45 4.18 28.02
N VAL A 657 -10.26 4.18 28.62
CA VAL A 657 -9.10 3.45 28.10
C VAL A 657 -8.56 2.45 29.11
N ASP A 658 -8.54 1.19 28.74
CA ASP A 658 -7.89 0.10 29.46
C ASP A 658 -6.46 -0.08 28.94
N ARG A 659 -5.46 0.07 29.82
CA ARG A 659 -4.04 0.01 29.45
C ARG A 659 -3.49 -1.38 29.70
N VAL A 660 -2.58 -1.81 28.82
CA VAL A 660 -1.83 -3.07 29.00
C VAL A 660 -1.15 -3.10 30.38
N GLY A 661 -1.30 -4.20 31.09
CA GLY A 661 -0.84 -4.43 32.45
C GLY A 661 -1.63 -3.69 33.52
N GLY A 662 -2.83 -3.17 33.22
CA GLY A 662 -3.65 -2.41 34.18
C GLY A 662 -3.01 -1.09 34.63
N ARG A 663 -2.12 -0.51 33.82
CA ARG A 663 -1.39 0.72 34.18
C ARG A 663 -2.34 1.89 34.35
N ALA A 664 -2.04 2.77 35.30
CA ALA A 664 -2.79 4.01 35.49
C ALA A 664 -2.71 4.92 34.25
N LEU A 665 -3.76 5.71 34.02
CA LEU A 665 -3.77 6.77 33.01
C LEU A 665 -3.10 8.03 33.57
N ASP A 666 -1.77 8.03 33.57
CA ASP A 666 -0.97 9.17 33.95
C ASP A 666 -1.16 10.37 32.98
N SER A 667 -0.80 11.57 33.45
CA SER A 667 -1.00 12.81 32.70
C SER A 667 -0.26 12.83 31.37
N GLN A 668 0.93 12.21 31.30
CA GLN A 668 1.74 12.17 30.08
C GLN A 668 1.05 11.30 29.02
N PHE A 669 0.68 10.08 29.38
CA PHE A 669 -0.05 9.17 28.49
C PHE A 669 -1.36 9.78 27.99
N LYS A 670 -2.12 10.47 28.85
CA LYS A 670 -3.33 11.18 28.43
C LYS A 670 -3.04 12.27 27.40
N GLN A 671 -1.97 13.05 27.58
CA GLN A 671 -1.58 14.08 26.62
C GLN A 671 -1.15 13.48 25.28
N ASP A 672 -0.40 12.39 25.31
CA ASP A 672 0.08 11.71 24.11
C ASP A 672 -1.08 11.10 23.31
N LEU A 673 -1.98 10.37 24.00
CA LEU A 673 -3.19 9.81 23.39
C LEU A 673 -4.14 10.91 22.86
N MET A 674 -4.30 12.01 23.61
CA MET A 674 -5.09 13.16 23.18
C MET A 674 -4.50 13.78 21.90
N SER A 675 -3.18 13.94 21.85
CA SER A 675 -2.47 14.49 20.69
C SER A 675 -2.60 13.57 19.47
N PHE A 676 -2.55 12.26 19.68
CA PHE A 676 -2.81 11.26 18.63
C PHE A 676 -4.24 11.35 18.08
N LEU A 677 -5.25 11.43 18.94
CA LEU A 677 -6.66 11.46 18.52
C LEU A 677 -7.10 12.79 17.90
N LYS A 678 -6.43 13.90 18.24
CA LYS A 678 -6.74 15.23 17.70
C LYS A 678 -6.67 15.30 16.17
N GLY A 679 -5.78 14.54 15.54
CA GLY A 679 -5.65 14.50 14.08
C GLY A 679 -6.75 13.70 13.38
N LEU A 680 -7.46 12.85 14.12
CA LEU A 680 -8.41 11.87 13.57
C LEU A 680 -9.87 12.20 13.93
N ARG A 681 -10.11 13.18 14.82
CA ARG A 681 -11.45 13.57 15.24
C ARG A 681 -12.17 14.41 14.17
N LEU A 682 -13.50 14.39 14.21
CA LEU A 682 -14.31 15.39 13.51
C LEU A 682 -14.08 16.80 14.08
N ALA A 683 -13.98 17.78 13.18
CA ALA A 683 -13.97 19.19 13.56
C ALA A 683 -15.25 19.54 14.35
N GLY A 684 -15.10 20.31 15.43
CA GLY A 684 -16.21 20.68 16.33
C GLY A 684 -16.56 19.68 17.43
N HIS A 685 -15.96 18.48 17.47
CA HIS A 685 -16.12 17.54 18.58
C HIS A 685 -14.97 17.64 19.58
N ASP A 686 -15.29 17.80 20.86
CA ASP A 686 -14.28 17.72 21.93
C ASP A 686 -14.04 16.28 22.37
N LEU A 687 -12.83 16.02 22.87
CA LEU A 687 -12.41 14.71 23.37
C LEU A 687 -12.12 14.79 24.87
N ALA A 688 -12.53 13.78 25.62
CA ALA A 688 -12.18 13.59 27.02
C ALA A 688 -11.68 12.14 27.23
N ILE A 689 -10.60 11.96 27.99
CA ILE A 689 -9.98 10.65 28.24
C ILE A 689 -10.09 10.30 29.73
N ASP A 690 -10.79 9.21 30.02
CA ASP A 690 -11.12 8.76 31.37
C ASP A 690 -10.63 7.34 31.67
N ALA A 691 -10.47 7.04 32.95
CA ALA A 691 -10.06 5.73 33.42
C ALA A 691 -11.21 4.74 33.52
N PRO A 692 -10.94 3.43 33.34
CA PRO A 692 -11.92 2.39 33.59
C PRO A 692 -12.35 2.41 35.05
N ARG A 693 -13.57 1.95 35.31
CA ARG A 693 -14.04 1.75 36.68
C ARG A 693 -13.65 0.34 37.12
N PHE A 694 -12.59 0.23 37.90
CA PHE A 694 -12.24 -1.05 38.50
C PHE A 694 -13.26 -1.45 39.57
N VAL A 695 -13.69 -2.71 39.51
CA VAL A 695 -14.65 -3.32 40.43
C VAL A 695 -13.89 -4.34 41.29
N PRO A 696 -13.48 -3.97 42.51
CA PRO A 696 -12.83 -4.87 43.42
C PRO A 696 -13.79 -5.99 43.86
N LEU A 697 -13.31 -7.23 43.92
CA LEU A 697 -14.10 -8.39 44.33
C LEU A 697 -13.67 -8.96 45.69
N ASP A 698 -14.62 -9.57 46.40
CA ASP A 698 -14.40 -10.32 47.64
C ASP A 698 -14.71 -11.80 47.38
N ILE A 699 -13.66 -12.60 47.24
CA ILE A 699 -13.76 -14.03 46.87
C ILE A 699 -13.21 -14.88 48.02
N ALA A 700 -13.99 -15.90 48.42
CA ALA A 700 -13.54 -16.90 49.37
C ALA A 700 -13.74 -18.31 48.80
N LEU A 701 -12.71 -19.12 48.89
CA LEU A 701 -12.69 -20.50 48.41
C LEU A 701 -12.29 -21.43 49.55
N THR A 702 -13.04 -22.51 49.72
CA THR A 702 -12.65 -23.67 50.55
C THR A 702 -12.11 -24.75 49.62
N VAL A 703 -10.84 -25.12 49.80
CA VAL A 703 -10.11 -26.04 48.94
C VAL A 703 -9.73 -27.29 49.73
N LYS A 704 -10.19 -28.44 49.27
CA LYS A 704 -9.79 -29.73 49.82
C LYS A 704 -8.53 -30.23 49.13
N VAL A 705 -7.49 -30.50 49.89
CA VAL A 705 -6.17 -30.92 49.43
C VAL A 705 -6.05 -32.44 49.52
N HIS A 706 -5.52 -33.05 48.46
CA HIS A 706 -5.25 -34.47 48.40
C HIS A 706 -4.27 -34.89 49.52
N PRO A 707 -4.46 -36.06 50.18
CA PRO A 707 -3.63 -36.49 51.31
C PRO A 707 -2.12 -36.50 51.04
N ASP A 708 -1.70 -36.80 49.81
CA ASP A 708 -0.27 -36.90 49.44
C ASP A 708 0.46 -35.55 49.27
N TYR A 709 -0.25 -34.43 49.41
CA TYR A 709 0.29 -33.09 49.21
C TYR A 709 0.28 -32.27 50.50
N PHE A 710 1.33 -31.49 50.72
CA PHE A 710 1.41 -30.55 51.83
C PHE A 710 0.49 -29.35 51.61
N ARG A 711 -0.33 -29.02 52.61
CA ARG A 711 -1.28 -27.88 52.53
C ARG A 711 -0.60 -26.57 52.17
N GLY A 712 0.57 -26.29 52.76
CA GLY A 712 1.32 -25.06 52.53
C GLY A 712 1.81 -24.91 51.09
N ALA A 713 2.26 -26.01 50.47
CA ALA A 713 2.74 -26.01 49.09
C ALA A 713 1.59 -25.75 48.10
N VAL A 714 0.44 -26.42 48.30
CA VAL A 714 -0.75 -26.22 47.46
C VAL A 714 -1.32 -24.81 47.64
N LYS A 715 -1.36 -24.28 48.86
CA LYS A 715 -1.79 -22.90 49.12
C LYS A 715 -0.90 -21.88 48.40
N SER A 716 0.42 -22.07 48.45
CA SER A 716 1.38 -21.21 47.73
C SER A 716 1.14 -21.27 46.21
N ALA A 717 0.99 -22.48 45.66
CA ALA A 717 0.71 -22.67 44.24
C ALA A 717 -0.61 -22.03 43.79
N LEU A 718 -1.67 -22.11 44.60
CA LEU A 718 -2.95 -21.42 44.35
C LEU A 718 -2.79 -19.90 44.38
N LEU A 719 -2.07 -19.34 45.35
CA LEU A 719 -1.80 -17.90 45.42
C LEU A 719 -1.02 -17.43 44.19
N THR A 720 -0.05 -18.21 43.72
CA THR A 720 0.67 -17.95 42.47
C THR A 720 -0.27 -18.02 41.26
N ALA A 721 -1.09 -19.07 41.16
CA ALA A 721 -2.03 -19.27 40.05
C ALA A 721 -3.10 -18.18 39.95
N PHE A 722 -3.56 -17.64 41.09
CA PHE A 722 -4.50 -16.53 41.20
C PHE A 722 -3.81 -15.16 41.39
N SER A 723 -2.51 -15.04 41.17
CA SER A 723 -1.85 -13.74 41.27
C SER A 723 -2.29 -12.78 40.17
N ASN A 724 -2.04 -11.49 40.38
CA ASN A 724 -2.18 -10.43 39.38
C ASN A 724 -0.87 -10.17 38.60
N LYS A 725 0.11 -11.09 38.68
CA LYS A 725 1.47 -10.93 38.13
C LYS A 725 1.71 -11.83 36.92
N VAL A 726 2.72 -11.48 36.14
CA VAL A 726 3.33 -12.40 35.17
C VAL A 726 4.17 -13.42 35.95
N LEU A 727 3.92 -14.70 35.70
CA LEU A 727 4.60 -15.82 36.32
C LEU A 727 5.97 -16.05 35.67
N ASP A 728 6.86 -16.76 36.36
CA ASP A 728 8.25 -17.02 35.90
C ASP A 728 8.32 -17.73 34.53
N ASN A 729 7.26 -18.43 34.14
CA ASN A 729 7.11 -19.11 32.85
C ASN A 729 6.48 -18.22 31.76
N ASN A 730 6.43 -16.89 31.95
CA ASN A 730 5.74 -15.90 31.11
C ASN A 730 4.22 -16.10 30.96
N GLN A 731 3.58 -16.95 31.77
CA GLN A 731 2.12 -17.02 31.80
C GLN A 731 1.54 -15.93 32.70
N LEU A 732 0.34 -15.48 32.39
CA LEU A 732 -0.37 -14.53 33.24
C LEU A 732 -1.05 -15.27 34.40
N GLY A 733 -0.93 -14.74 35.62
CA GLY A 733 -1.79 -15.15 36.73
C GLY A 733 -3.27 -14.92 36.40
N PHE A 734 -4.17 -15.67 37.04
CA PHE A 734 -5.60 -15.61 36.68
C PHE A 734 -6.19 -14.20 36.82
N PHE A 735 -5.85 -13.48 37.89
CA PHE A 735 -6.30 -12.10 38.15
C PHE A 735 -5.38 -11.04 37.55
N HIS A 736 -4.50 -11.39 36.60
CA HIS A 736 -3.74 -10.40 35.87
C HIS A 736 -4.69 -9.46 35.10
N PRO A 737 -4.46 -8.12 35.12
CA PRO A 737 -5.36 -7.16 34.50
C PRO A 737 -5.66 -7.48 33.03
N ASP A 738 -4.66 -7.92 32.26
CA ASP A 738 -4.83 -8.22 30.83
C ASP A 738 -5.79 -9.38 30.50
N ASN A 739 -6.20 -10.19 31.50
CA ASN A 739 -7.21 -11.25 31.29
C ASN A 739 -8.66 -10.74 31.32
N PHE A 740 -8.88 -9.51 31.79
CA PHE A 740 -10.21 -8.93 31.98
C PHE A 740 -10.32 -7.60 31.26
N THR A 741 -11.45 -7.35 30.62
CA THR A 741 -11.70 -6.06 29.97
C THR A 741 -13.15 -5.59 30.16
N PHE A 742 -13.47 -4.44 29.56
CA PHE A 742 -14.74 -3.74 29.70
C PHE A 742 -15.97 -4.63 29.53
N GLY A 743 -16.85 -4.63 30.54
CA GLY A 743 -18.13 -5.31 30.48
C GLY A 743 -18.05 -6.84 30.47
N GLN A 744 -16.87 -7.41 30.72
CA GLN A 744 -16.70 -8.86 30.81
C GLN A 744 -17.19 -9.37 32.17
N SER A 745 -18.25 -10.17 32.15
CA SER A 745 -18.72 -10.88 33.34
C SER A 745 -17.68 -11.88 33.85
N LEU A 746 -17.56 -12.00 35.17
CA LEU A 746 -16.76 -13.06 35.80
C LEU A 746 -17.68 -14.21 36.21
N TYR A 747 -17.45 -15.39 35.64
CA TYR A 747 -18.14 -16.61 36.00
C TYR A 747 -17.41 -17.35 37.13
N MET A 748 -18.13 -18.16 37.90
CA MET A 748 -17.52 -19.04 38.92
C MET A 748 -16.77 -20.22 38.31
N SER A 749 -17.21 -20.72 37.15
CA SER A 749 -16.63 -21.92 36.53
C SER A 749 -15.15 -21.80 36.16
N PRO A 750 -14.63 -20.67 35.62
CA PRO A 750 -13.21 -20.53 35.34
C PRO A 750 -12.35 -20.44 36.60
N LEU A 751 -12.90 -19.91 37.71
CA LEU A 751 -12.21 -19.90 39.01
C LEU A 751 -12.02 -21.32 39.53
N ILE A 752 -13.09 -22.11 39.52
CA ILE A 752 -13.06 -23.52 39.93
C ILE A 752 -12.10 -24.30 39.02
N ALA A 753 -12.23 -24.14 37.70
CA ALA A 753 -11.36 -24.81 36.74
C ALA A 753 -9.89 -24.47 36.98
N ARG A 754 -9.54 -23.19 37.18
CA ARG A 754 -8.16 -22.77 37.44
C ARG A 754 -7.62 -23.36 38.74
N ALA A 755 -8.40 -23.37 39.81
CA ALA A 755 -8.00 -23.99 41.06
C ALA A 755 -7.78 -25.50 40.90
N MET A 756 -8.65 -26.20 40.17
CA MET A 756 -8.54 -27.64 39.89
C MET A 756 -7.33 -28.01 39.01
N THR A 757 -6.74 -27.05 38.28
CA THR A 757 -5.48 -27.31 37.53
C THR A 757 -4.24 -27.38 38.43
N VAL A 758 -4.32 -26.93 39.69
CA VAL A 758 -3.19 -26.96 40.60
C VAL A 758 -3.00 -28.39 41.14
N PRO A 759 -1.81 -29.00 40.97
CA PRO A 759 -1.55 -30.33 41.50
C PRO A 759 -1.80 -30.42 43.01
N GLY A 760 -2.56 -31.44 43.43
CA GLY A 760 -2.92 -31.67 44.83
C GLY A 760 -4.26 -31.09 45.27
N VAL A 761 -5.00 -30.41 44.39
CA VAL A 761 -6.40 -29.99 44.68
C VAL A 761 -7.38 -31.13 44.38
N GLU A 762 -8.12 -31.58 45.38
CA GLU A 762 -9.14 -32.64 45.28
C GLU A 762 -10.52 -32.05 44.91
N SER A 763 -10.91 -30.95 45.57
CA SER A 763 -12.16 -30.24 45.28
C SER A 763 -12.09 -28.79 45.74
N VAL A 764 -12.94 -27.94 45.15
CA VAL A 764 -13.01 -26.50 45.42
C VAL A 764 -14.46 -26.10 45.59
N GLN A 765 -14.78 -25.47 46.71
CA GLN A 765 -16.06 -24.85 47.00
C GLN A 765 -15.88 -23.33 47.05
N VAL A 766 -16.78 -22.60 46.39
CA VAL A 766 -16.80 -21.13 46.45
C VAL A 766 -17.75 -20.72 47.57
N ASP A 767 -17.22 -20.05 48.59
CA ASP A 767 -18.00 -19.63 49.77
C ASP A 767 -18.48 -18.19 49.65
N ARG A 768 -17.69 -17.34 49.00
CA ARG A 768 -18.05 -15.94 48.71
C ARG A 768 -17.64 -15.58 47.29
N PHE A 769 -18.57 -14.95 46.58
CA PHE A 769 -18.38 -14.49 45.21
C PHE A 769 -19.22 -13.23 44.97
N GLN A 770 -18.66 -12.08 45.36
CA GLN A 770 -19.39 -10.81 45.40
C GLN A 770 -18.48 -9.61 45.11
N ARG A 771 -19.10 -8.46 44.82
CA ARG A 771 -18.40 -7.17 44.72
C ARG A 771 -17.99 -6.69 46.11
N TRP A 772 -16.82 -6.07 46.24
CA TRP A 772 -16.31 -5.56 47.51
C TRP A 772 -17.26 -4.54 48.13
N ARG A 773 -17.55 -4.69 49.44
CA ARG A 773 -18.49 -3.84 50.22
C ARG A 773 -19.91 -3.77 49.68
N GLN A 774 -20.30 -4.65 48.76
CA GLN A 774 -21.67 -4.82 48.30
C GLN A 774 -22.08 -6.28 48.54
N PRO A 775 -22.41 -6.63 49.79
CA PRO A 775 -22.83 -7.99 50.11
C PRO A 775 -24.14 -8.28 49.38
N ALA A 776 -24.06 -9.08 48.33
CA ALA A 776 -25.19 -9.54 47.55
C ALA A 776 -24.99 -11.04 47.29
N SER A 777 -25.96 -11.87 47.70
CA SER A 777 -25.93 -13.32 47.44
C SER A 777 -26.16 -13.67 45.97
N SER A 778 -26.58 -12.68 45.16
CA SER A 778 -26.92 -12.86 43.75
C SER A 778 -25.79 -13.43 42.90
N GLY A 779 -24.53 -13.09 43.19
CA GLY A 779 -23.37 -13.61 42.44
C GLY A 779 -23.11 -15.10 42.70
N LEU A 780 -23.24 -15.52 43.96
CA LEU A 780 -23.04 -16.91 44.37
C LEU A 780 -24.17 -17.81 43.88
N GLU A 781 -25.42 -17.33 43.92
CA GLU A 781 -26.60 -18.05 43.43
C GLU A 781 -26.65 -18.14 41.90
N ALA A 782 -26.30 -17.06 41.19
CA ALA A 782 -26.32 -17.02 39.72
C ALA A 782 -25.08 -17.66 39.08
N GLY A 783 -23.97 -17.81 39.81
CA GLY A 783 -22.71 -18.29 39.27
C GLY A 783 -21.97 -17.28 38.37
N GLU A 784 -22.44 -16.03 38.34
CA GLU A 784 -21.94 -14.95 37.49
C GLU A 784 -21.95 -13.61 38.23
N LEU A 785 -20.88 -12.83 38.09
CA LEU A 785 -20.82 -11.42 38.45
C LEU A 785 -20.77 -10.58 37.16
N PRO A 786 -21.90 -9.97 36.74
CA PRO A 786 -21.92 -9.14 35.55
C PRO A 786 -21.14 -7.85 35.77
N MET A 787 -20.41 -7.40 34.74
CA MET A 787 -19.73 -6.10 34.71
C MET A 787 -20.47 -5.15 33.76
N SER A 788 -20.60 -3.89 34.16
CA SER A 788 -21.16 -2.85 33.30
C SER A 788 -20.19 -2.50 32.17
N ARG A 789 -20.69 -1.82 31.13
CA ARG A 789 -19.93 -1.41 29.93
C ARG A 789 -18.56 -0.75 30.19
N LEU A 790 -18.38 -0.03 31.31
CA LEU A 790 -17.13 0.67 31.66
C LEU A 790 -16.40 0.05 32.86
N GLU A 791 -16.88 -1.10 33.35
CA GLU A 791 -16.35 -1.79 34.52
C GLU A 791 -15.36 -2.89 34.13
N ILE A 792 -14.29 -3.03 34.91
CA ILE A 792 -13.26 -4.09 34.78
C ILE A 792 -13.04 -4.72 36.15
N VAL A 793 -12.87 -6.04 36.20
CA VAL A 793 -12.64 -6.80 37.44
C VAL A 793 -11.27 -6.47 38.04
N GLN A 794 -11.18 -6.34 39.37
CA GLN A 794 -9.91 -6.18 40.07
C GLN A 794 -9.84 -7.09 41.32
N VAL A 795 -8.73 -7.84 41.45
CA VAL A 795 -8.40 -8.62 42.65
C VAL A 795 -6.87 -8.62 42.82
N ASP A 796 -6.35 -7.64 43.55
CA ASP A 796 -4.91 -7.52 43.78
C ASP A 796 -4.41 -8.44 44.90
N ASN A 797 -5.29 -8.77 45.86
CA ASN A 797 -4.97 -9.57 47.04
C ASN A 797 -3.78 -9.02 47.85
N ASP A 798 -3.63 -7.70 47.88
CA ASP A 798 -2.62 -7.00 48.66
C ASP A 798 -3.14 -6.76 50.10
N PRO A 799 -2.47 -7.28 51.15
CA PRO A 799 -2.87 -7.06 52.53
C PRO A 799 -2.87 -5.58 52.94
N THR A 800 -2.09 -4.74 52.27
CA THR A 800 -1.98 -3.30 52.56
C THR A 800 -3.09 -2.47 51.89
N LEU A 801 -3.70 -3.01 50.82
CA LEU A 801 -4.76 -2.37 50.04
C LEU A 801 -5.91 -3.36 49.78
N PRO A 802 -6.59 -3.86 50.83
CA PRO A 802 -7.65 -4.86 50.70
C PRO A 802 -8.86 -4.35 49.90
N GLU A 803 -9.02 -3.03 49.77
CA GLU A 803 -10.05 -2.39 48.93
C GLU A 803 -9.88 -2.64 47.43
N ASN A 804 -8.71 -3.09 46.96
CA ASN A 804 -8.48 -3.47 45.57
C ASN A 804 -8.86 -4.94 45.27
N GLY A 805 -9.60 -5.56 46.18
CA GLY A 805 -10.11 -6.91 46.06
C GLY A 805 -9.27 -7.94 46.82
N ARG A 806 -9.97 -8.94 47.33
CA ARG A 806 -9.46 -9.90 48.30
C ARG A 806 -9.77 -11.33 47.85
N LEU A 807 -8.76 -12.20 47.96
CA LEU A 807 -8.91 -13.64 47.82
C LEU A 807 -8.59 -14.33 49.14
N GLN A 808 -9.57 -15.02 49.72
CA GLN A 808 -9.40 -15.83 50.91
C GLN A 808 -9.43 -17.32 50.55
N LEU A 809 -8.40 -18.05 50.98
CA LEU A 809 -8.29 -19.50 50.80
C LEU A 809 -8.34 -20.21 52.15
N THR A 810 -9.33 -21.06 52.34
CA THR A 810 -9.45 -22.00 53.46
C THR A 810 -9.02 -23.38 52.97
N MET A 811 -7.99 -23.97 53.58
CA MET A 811 -7.43 -25.26 53.14
C MET A 811 -7.85 -26.38 54.08
N GLU A 812 -8.48 -27.43 53.56
CA GLU A 812 -8.91 -28.63 54.29
C GLU A 812 -8.22 -29.88 53.74
N GLY A 813 -8.06 -30.95 54.53
CA GLY A 813 -7.34 -32.16 54.08
C GLY A 813 -5.85 -31.93 53.84
N GLY A 814 -5.15 -32.90 53.24
CA GLY A 814 -3.69 -32.86 53.03
C GLY A 814 -2.85 -33.11 54.30
N LEU A 815 -1.55 -33.35 54.08
CA LEU A 815 -0.51 -33.54 55.10
C LEU A 815 -0.22 -32.27 55.91
#